data_AF-A0A556TIS8-F1
#
_entry.id   AF-A0A556TIS8-F1
#
_cell.length_a   1.000
_cell.length_b   1.000
_cell.length_c   1.000
_cell.angle_alpha   90.00
_cell.angle_beta   90.00
_cell.angle_gamma   90.00
#
_symmetry.space_group_name_H-M   'P 1'
#
loop_
_entity.id
_entity.type
_entity.pdbx_description
1 polymer ?
#
loop_
_entity_poly.entity_id
_entity_poly.type
_entity_poly.pdbx_seq_one_letter_code
_entity_poly.pdbx_strand_id
1 'polypeptide(L)'
;MKSAVCRNRHFLIAALFMFTVRVSYCKNSNIPAIAVYFGTKGRYEEVNPHLRDDILFVNKSAVSPPAADCKAVHLMALVRHGTRFPTAKNIRRIHRLYDLVMTEASGTDQWFTDIKNKWSMWYTEDMDGKLVEKGKDDLRHLAVRLSKSFPTLISEENLRSERIEFITSSKHRCVDSIQAFQEGLHKHWDVRDVGFRHYVNDSLMRFFEQCTRFVEDVENNKTALREVTLFKSSQKMDEVRRQMAIRLQIPHSRITPELVEAAFFLCSYEFAIKSKNSPWCNLLDESDAQVLEYKNDLKQYWKRGHGHDINGKSSCVLFHDLFRRLDQASYDYRFGEVTKAVNIQVGHAETLLPLLSLMGFFRDKTLLTAENFPMQHSRKFRSSQIVPYSANLLFVLYECIDGLRLQFFLNEKPMTFPNISDPAPLYATVRNHYSDLLAGCDFKKEFVIRAREEDFQEESCMCYVSNNFSLLRSLLFNGSSDLHRFHSTLNRGQRAVAIMSESKKLKTCLQRATNVVYQAHHVSRSKRGQVVGTRGGFRGCTVWLTGLSGAGKTTVGFALEEYLVSHGIPCYSLDGDNIRHGLNKNLGFSTADREENIRRIAEVAKLFADAGLVCITSFISPFGKDRNEAKKIHEVSNLKFFEVFVNAPLEVCESRDVKGLYKKARAGEIKGFTGIDSEYEKPDSPELVLKTGELTVNECIQQVVDLLKDQGIVPSGLTEEINELFVPENKIDLELSDANTLPTVNITKLDLQWVQVLAEGWATPLTGFMREREFLQVLHFGSLLDGGTINLSIPIVLPVSNEDKDRLDGCAAFALVFKGRRVAIMRNPEFYVHRKEERCARQWGTTCHQHPYIKMVMESGEWLAGGDLEVLERIKWNDGLDQYRLTPRELKQKFKEMGADAIFAFQLRNPVHNGHALLMQDTRRRLLERGYKKPVLLLHPLGGWTKEDDVPLDWRMKQHAAVLEDGVLDPDSTIVAIFPSPMMYAGPTEVQWHCRARMIAGSNFYIVGRDPAGMPHPETKDDLYEPTHGGKVLTMAPGLTSVEIIPFRVAAYNKVKKAMDFYDKDRHSDFEFISGTKMRKLARSGENPPEGFMAPRAWKVLTEYYSSLQKDEQ
;
A
#
# COMPACT_ATOMS: atom_id res chain seq x y z
N MET A 1 -51.47 -24.82 -67.62
CA MET A 1 -51.79 -23.70 -68.53
C MET A 1 -52.15 -22.47 -67.68
N LYS A 2 -51.58 -21.30 -67.99
CA LYS A 2 -51.98 -19.91 -67.62
C LYS A 2 -52.41 -19.64 -66.15
N SER A 3 -51.65 -18.94 -65.28
CA SER A 3 -51.24 -17.51 -65.29
C SER A 3 -52.35 -16.48 -65.00
N ALA A 4 -52.00 -15.47 -64.15
CA ALA A 4 -52.70 -14.21 -63.84
C ALA A 4 -53.73 -14.27 -62.66
N VAL A 5 -53.95 -13.23 -61.80
CA VAL A 5 -53.27 -11.92 -61.65
C VAL A 5 -53.55 -11.20 -60.28
N CYS A 6 -52.64 -10.28 -59.89
CA CYS A 6 -52.76 -9.12 -58.95
C CYS A 6 -53.29 -9.17 -57.50
N ARG A 7 -52.39 -8.73 -56.59
CA ARG A 7 -52.44 -7.58 -55.65
C ARG A 7 -53.51 -7.46 -54.53
N ASN A 8 -53.01 -6.98 -53.40
CA ASN A 8 -53.67 -6.29 -52.27
C ASN A 8 -54.68 -7.07 -51.41
N ARG A 9 -54.20 -7.57 -50.27
CA ARG A 9 -54.97 -7.58 -49.01
C ARG A 9 -54.09 -7.09 -47.83
N HIS A 10 -54.42 -5.90 -47.34
CA HIS A 10 -54.24 -5.56 -45.93
C HIS A 10 -55.52 -5.93 -45.17
N PHE A 11 -55.40 -6.04 -43.84
CA PHE A 11 -56.45 -6.38 -42.86
C PHE A 11 -56.95 -7.83 -42.81
N LEU A 12 -57.20 -8.27 -41.56
CA LEU A 12 -57.77 -9.55 -41.12
C LEU A 12 -56.90 -10.83 -41.21
N ILE A 13 -55.77 -10.87 -40.49
CA ILE A 13 -55.40 -12.05 -39.68
C ILE A 13 -54.87 -11.55 -38.31
N ALA A 14 -55.77 -11.33 -37.37
CA ALA A 14 -55.45 -10.95 -35.98
C ALA A 14 -56.40 -11.67 -34.99
N ALA A 15 -56.62 -12.97 -35.20
CA ALA A 15 -57.61 -13.75 -34.43
C ALA A 15 -57.32 -15.27 -34.33
N LEU A 16 -56.12 -15.75 -34.69
CA LEU A 16 -55.86 -17.21 -34.80
C LEU A 16 -54.43 -17.65 -34.41
N PHE A 17 -53.80 -16.90 -33.50
CA PHE A 17 -52.53 -17.27 -32.83
C PHE A 17 -52.59 -17.10 -31.30
N MET A 18 -53.80 -17.25 -30.72
CA MET A 18 -53.95 -17.63 -29.32
C MET A 18 -54.28 -19.13 -29.26
N PHE A 19 -53.73 -19.81 -28.24
CA PHE A 19 -53.67 -21.26 -28.01
C PHE A 19 -52.52 -22.05 -28.67
N THR A 20 -51.99 -22.97 -27.86
CA THR A 20 -51.00 -24.03 -28.16
C THR A 20 -49.57 -23.64 -28.57
N VAL A 21 -48.84 -22.96 -27.67
CA VAL A 21 -47.53 -23.47 -27.18
C VAL A 21 -47.43 -23.27 -25.66
N ARG A 22 -48.22 -24.04 -24.89
CA ARG A 22 -47.85 -24.35 -23.49
C ARG A 22 -46.84 -25.49 -23.53
N VAL A 23 -45.57 -25.18 -23.76
CA VAL A 23 -44.50 -26.08 -23.33
C VAL A 23 -44.49 -26.01 -21.81
N SER A 24 -44.89 -27.10 -21.16
CA SER A 24 -44.65 -27.30 -19.73
C SER A 24 -43.15 -27.33 -19.49
N TYR A 25 -42.57 -26.16 -19.18
CA TYR A 25 -41.38 -26.14 -18.35
C TYR A 25 -41.77 -26.81 -17.02
N CYS A 26 -41.26 -28.02 -16.78
CA CYS A 26 -41.29 -28.59 -15.44
C CYS A 26 -40.75 -27.54 -14.47
N LYS A 27 -41.55 -27.14 -13.48
CA LYS A 27 -41.05 -26.30 -12.38
C LYS A 27 -39.90 -27.07 -11.73
N ASN A 28 -38.67 -26.66 -12.02
CA ASN A 28 -37.48 -27.29 -11.49
C ASN A 28 -37.48 -27.03 -9.97
N SER A 29 -37.86 -28.06 -9.19
CA SER A 29 -38.29 -27.92 -7.79
C SER A 29 -37.24 -27.32 -6.85
N ASN A 30 -35.98 -27.32 -7.31
CA ASN A 30 -34.82 -26.80 -6.60
C ASN A 30 -34.54 -25.30 -6.82
N ILE A 31 -35.33 -24.57 -7.64
CA ILE A 31 -35.18 -23.12 -7.85
C ILE A 31 -36.31 -22.38 -7.11
N PRO A 32 -36.01 -21.47 -6.15
CA PRO A 32 -37.00 -20.60 -5.53
C PRO A 32 -37.70 -19.72 -6.57
N ALA A 33 -39.03 -19.57 -6.49
CA ALA A 33 -39.78 -18.68 -7.37
C ALA A 33 -39.25 -17.22 -7.33
N ILE A 34 -38.74 -16.80 -6.16
CA ILE A 34 -38.21 -15.46 -5.92
C ILE A 34 -36.74 -15.26 -6.35
N ALA A 35 -36.09 -16.26 -6.97
CA ALA A 35 -34.65 -16.25 -7.23
C ALA A 35 -34.16 -15.09 -8.13
N VAL A 36 -34.99 -14.66 -9.09
CA VAL A 36 -34.68 -13.56 -10.02
C VAL A 36 -34.58 -12.19 -9.34
N TYR A 37 -35.03 -12.07 -8.08
CA TYR A 37 -35.11 -10.81 -7.33
C TYR A 37 -33.95 -10.60 -6.34
N PHE A 38 -33.04 -11.58 -6.15
CA PHE A 38 -31.98 -11.55 -5.12
C PHE A 38 -30.91 -10.46 -5.26
N GLY A 39 -31.05 -9.53 -6.22
CA GLY A 39 -30.14 -8.39 -6.39
C GLY A 39 -28.68 -8.84 -6.54
N THR A 40 -27.78 -8.11 -5.89
CA THR A 40 -26.34 -8.45 -5.81
C THR A 40 -26.00 -9.80 -5.15
N LYS A 41 -26.99 -10.62 -4.73
CA LYS A 41 -26.79 -11.92 -4.08
C LYS A 41 -27.38 -13.09 -4.90
N GLY A 42 -27.93 -12.83 -6.09
CA GLY A 42 -28.32 -13.87 -7.04
C GLY A 42 -27.12 -14.62 -7.64
N ARG A 43 -27.38 -15.86 -8.08
CA ARG A 43 -26.44 -16.65 -8.89
C ARG A 43 -26.34 -16.08 -10.31
N TYR A 44 -25.25 -16.40 -11.00
CA TYR A 44 -25.02 -15.93 -12.36
C TYR A 44 -25.99 -16.57 -13.36
N GLU A 45 -26.34 -17.83 -13.13
CA GLU A 45 -27.28 -18.66 -13.90
C GLU A 45 -28.73 -18.11 -13.88
N GLU A 46 -29.06 -17.17 -12.99
CA GLU A 46 -30.37 -16.49 -13.00
C GLU A 46 -30.43 -15.36 -14.04
N VAL A 47 -29.28 -14.77 -14.38
CA VAL A 47 -29.16 -13.78 -15.48
C VAL A 47 -28.90 -14.49 -16.81
N ASN A 48 -28.29 -15.67 -16.79
CA ASN A 48 -28.04 -16.52 -17.95
C ASN A 48 -28.68 -17.93 -17.79
N PRO A 49 -30.01 -18.07 -17.98
CA PRO A 49 -30.74 -19.30 -17.68
C PRO A 49 -30.28 -20.56 -18.41
N HIS A 50 -29.69 -20.42 -19.61
CA HIS A 50 -29.14 -21.52 -20.39
C HIS A 50 -27.96 -22.23 -19.69
N LEU A 51 -27.27 -21.53 -18.76
CA LEU A 51 -26.18 -22.11 -17.96
C LEU A 51 -26.66 -23.13 -16.91
N ARG A 52 -27.98 -23.26 -16.71
CA ARG A 52 -28.57 -24.29 -15.85
C ARG A 52 -28.56 -25.67 -16.51
N ASP A 53 -28.60 -25.71 -17.84
CA ASP A 53 -28.63 -26.94 -18.63
C ASP A 53 -27.23 -27.32 -19.12
N ASP A 54 -26.42 -26.33 -19.53
CA ASP A 54 -24.98 -26.47 -19.80
C ASP A 54 -24.20 -25.27 -19.24
N ILE A 55 -23.52 -25.48 -18.10
CA ILE A 55 -22.75 -24.45 -17.38
C ILE A 55 -21.54 -23.90 -18.16
N LEU A 56 -21.14 -24.58 -19.24
CA LEU A 56 -20.07 -24.21 -20.16
C LEU A 56 -20.58 -23.81 -21.56
N PHE A 57 -21.90 -23.58 -21.69
CA PHE A 57 -22.53 -23.13 -22.93
C PHE A 57 -22.03 -21.75 -23.32
N VAL A 58 -21.75 -21.57 -24.62
CA VAL A 58 -21.43 -20.27 -25.22
C VAL A 58 -22.39 -20.02 -26.36
N ASN A 59 -23.15 -18.94 -26.27
CA ASN A 59 -23.96 -18.46 -27.39
C ASN A 59 -23.05 -17.84 -28.45
N LYS A 60 -22.48 -18.67 -29.34
CA LYS A 60 -21.55 -18.24 -30.39
C LYS A 60 -22.09 -17.03 -31.17
N SER A 61 -23.37 -17.05 -31.55
CA SER A 61 -24.02 -15.97 -32.28
C SER A 61 -24.08 -14.63 -31.53
N ALA A 62 -23.99 -14.63 -30.19
CA ALA A 62 -23.97 -13.42 -29.39
C ALA A 62 -22.55 -12.86 -29.15
N VAL A 63 -21.50 -13.69 -29.26
CA VAL A 63 -20.09 -13.31 -29.11
C VAL A 63 -19.31 -13.28 -30.43
N SER A 64 -19.98 -13.60 -31.55
CA SER A 64 -19.44 -13.45 -32.91
C SER A 64 -18.90 -12.03 -33.13
N PRO A 65 -17.82 -11.87 -33.94
CA PRO A 65 -17.37 -10.57 -34.40
C PRO A 65 -18.49 -9.79 -35.11
N PRO A 66 -18.46 -8.44 -35.08
CA PRO A 66 -19.54 -7.61 -35.60
C PRO A 66 -19.72 -7.68 -37.13
N ALA A 67 -18.70 -8.11 -37.86
CA ALA A 67 -18.76 -8.48 -39.27
C ALA A 67 -17.82 -9.67 -39.55
N ALA A 68 -17.98 -10.34 -40.70
CA ALA A 68 -17.24 -11.57 -41.00
C ALA A 68 -15.74 -11.37 -41.25
N ASP A 69 -15.34 -10.14 -41.60
CA ASP A 69 -13.95 -9.68 -41.75
C ASP A 69 -13.31 -9.28 -40.40
N CYS A 70 -14.10 -9.18 -39.33
CA CYS A 70 -13.61 -8.67 -38.05
C CYS A 70 -12.87 -9.74 -37.21
N LYS A 71 -11.67 -9.42 -36.72
CA LYS A 71 -10.85 -10.25 -35.84
C LYS A 71 -10.71 -9.61 -34.46
N ALA A 72 -10.93 -10.37 -33.39
CA ALA A 72 -10.69 -9.88 -32.03
C ALA A 72 -9.18 -9.76 -31.76
N VAL A 73 -8.72 -8.57 -31.37
CA VAL A 73 -7.28 -8.25 -31.14
C VAL A 73 -6.95 -7.89 -29.68
N HIS A 74 -7.95 -7.50 -28.88
CA HIS A 74 -7.77 -7.24 -27.45
C HIS A 74 -9.05 -7.48 -26.66
N LEU A 75 -8.94 -8.00 -25.43
CA LEU A 75 -10.04 -8.18 -24.49
C LEU A 75 -9.67 -7.63 -23.11
N MET A 76 -10.49 -6.72 -22.58
CA MET A 76 -10.46 -6.36 -21.16
C MET A 76 -11.74 -6.85 -20.47
N ALA A 77 -11.58 -7.70 -19.45
CA ALA A 77 -12.65 -8.28 -18.66
C ALA A 77 -12.57 -7.78 -17.21
N LEU A 78 -13.55 -6.97 -16.79
CA LEU A 78 -13.74 -6.58 -15.39
C LEU A 78 -14.82 -7.48 -14.77
N VAL A 79 -14.40 -8.35 -13.85
CA VAL A 79 -15.20 -9.44 -13.30
C VAL A 79 -15.44 -9.21 -11.81
N ARG A 80 -16.66 -9.47 -11.34
CA ARG A 80 -16.97 -9.52 -9.91
C ARG A 80 -16.62 -10.89 -9.35
N HIS A 81 -16.10 -10.94 -8.11
CA HIS A 81 -15.89 -12.20 -7.40
C HIS A 81 -17.13 -13.13 -7.35
N GLY A 82 -16.86 -14.42 -7.19
CA GLY A 82 -17.87 -15.47 -7.18
C GLY A 82 -18.70 -15.53 -5.90
N THR A 83 -19.56 -16.55 -5.85
CA THR A 83 -20.43 -16.83 -4.70
C THR A 83 -19.64 -16.95 -3.39
N ARG A 84 -20.16 -16.34 -2.32
CA ARG A 84 -19.49 -16.30 -1.00
C ARG A 84 -20.48 -16.50 0.15
N PHE A 85 -19.95 -16.91 1.30
CA PHE A 85 -20.70 -16.91 2.56
C PHE A 85 -21.20 -15.50 2.92
N PRO A 86 -22.23 -15.37 3.78
CA PRO A 86 -22.65 -14.07 4.32
C PRO A 86 -21.53 -13.39 5.11
N THR A 87 -21.64 -12.08 5.34
CA THR A 87 -20.74 -11.39 6.27
C THR A 87 -21.19 -11.57 7.72
N ALA A 88 -20.29 -11.48 8.70
CA ALA A 88 -20.60 -11.67 10.13
C ALA A 88 -21.80 -10.81 10.59
N LYS A 89 -21.90 -9.56 10.11
CA LYS A 89 -23.07 -8.67 10.35
C LYS A 89 -24.40 -9.25 9.85
N ASN A 90 -24.39 -9.98 8.73
CA ASN A 90 -25.58 -10.66 8.22
C ASN A 90 -25.80 -12.01 8.95
N ILE A 91 -24.74 -12.73 9.31
CA ILE A 91 -24.83 -13.97 10.10
C ILE A 91 -25.54 -13.68 11.43
N ARG A 92 -25.15 -12.62 12.18
CA ARG A 92 -25.85 -12.19 13.40
C ARG A 92 -27.33 -11.86 13.20
N ARG A 93 -27.72 -11.35 12.03
CA ARG A 93 -29.13 -11.07 11.71
C ARG A 93 -29.91 -12.35 11.40
N ILE A 94 -29.25 -13.28 10.71
CA ILE A 94 -29.77 -14.61 10.36
C ILE A 94 -29.95 -15.47 11.61
N HIS A 95 -29.01 -15.45 12.57
CA HIS A 95 -29.15 -16.07 13.89
C HIS A 95 -30.37 -15.52 14.63
N ARG A 96 -30.51 -14.20 14.81
CA ARG A 96 -31.70 -13.63 15.48
C ARG A 96 -33.03 -13.97 14.82
N LEU A 97 -33.07 -14.11 13.49
CA LEU A 97 -34.27 -14.60 12.79
C LEU A 97 -34.53 -16.07 13.09
N TYR A 98 -33.49 -16.90 13.03
CA TYR A 98 -33.57 -18.32 13.35
C TYR A 98 -34.06 -18.55 14.77
N ASP A 99 -33.46 -17.88 15.75
CA ASP A 99 -33.83 -17.97 17.16
C ASP A 99 -35.33 -17.64 17.35
N LEU A 100 -35.79 -16.50 16.81
CA LEU A 100 -37.19 -16.09 16.86
C LEU A 100 -38.15 -17.12 16.24
N VAL A 101 -37.78 -17.70 15.10
CA VAL A 101 -38.59 -18.72 14.42
C VAL A 101 -38.54 -20.06 15.16
N MET A 102 -37.44 -20.39 15.83
CA MET A 102 -37.33 -21.58 16.66
C MET A 102 -38.13 -21.46 17.96
N THR A 103 -38.11 -20.31 18.63
CA THR A 103 -38.75 -20.11 19.94
C THR A 103 -40.23 -19.72 19.87
N GLU A 104 -40.62 -18.80 18.99
CA GLU A 104 -41.94 -18.15 19.05
C GLU A 104 -42.89 -18.55 17.91
N ALA A 105 -42.37 -18.95 16.75
CA ALA A 105 -43.22 -19.26 15.60
C ALA A 105 -43.91 -20.63 15.69
N SER A 106 -45.13 -20.69 15.14
CA SER A 106 -45.94 -21.90 14.96
C SER A 106 -46.46 -22.01 13.53
N GLY A 107 -46.67 -23.24 13.07
CA GLY A 107 -47.15 -23.52 11.72
C GLY A 107 -47.22 -25.02 11.46
N THR A 108 -48.15 -25.44 10.60
CA THR A 108 -48.38 -26.84 10.24
C THR A 108 -47.93 -27.19 8.82
N ASP A 109 -47.47 -26.20 8.05
CA ASP A 109 -47.00 -26.40 6.68
C ASP A 109 -45.72 -27.24 6.61
N GLN A 110 -45.53 -27.94 5.49
CA GLN A 110 -44.35 -28.77 5.26
C GLN A 110 -43.04 -27.96 5.30
N TRP A 111 -43.02 -26.74 4.72
CA TRP A 111 -41.82 -25.89 4.71
C TRP A 111 -41.43 -25.43 6.14
N PHE A 112 -42.42 -25.20 6.99
CA PHE A 112 -42.19 -24.81 8.39
C PHE A 112 -41.69 -26.01 9.22
N THR A 113 -42.28 -27.18 8.98
CA THR A 113 -41.83 -28.46 9.56
C THR A 113 -40.38 -28.77 9.14
N ASP A 114 -40.02 -28.50 7.89
CA ASP A 114 -38.65 -28.67 7.39
C ASP A 114 -37.67 -27.68 8.03
N ILE A 115 -38.10 -26.44 8.31
CA ILE A 115 -37.32 -25.48 9.10
C ILE A 115 -37.07 -26.00 10.52
N LYS A 116 -38.12 -26.40 11.26
CA LYS A 116 -37.99 -26.84 12.67
C LYS A 116 -37.20 -28.15 12.82
N ASN A 117 -37.40 -29.11 11.91
CA ASN A 117 -36.97 -30.51 12.14
C ASN A 117 -35.84 -30.98 11.22
N LYS A 118 -35.56 -30.30 10.10
CA LYS A 118 -34.55 -30.75 9.10
C LYS A 118 -33.46 -29.71 8.82
N TRP A 119 -33.71 -28.43 9.09
CA TRP A 119 -32.75 -27.36 8.83
C TRP A 119 -32.07 -26.92 10.13
N SER A 120 -30.73 -26.95 10.17
CA SER A 120 -29.95 -26.49 11.31
C SER A 120 -29.14 -25.23 10.99
N MET A 121 -28.93 -24.37 11.99
CA MET A 121 -28.10 -23.18 11.83
C MET A 121 -26.63 -23.56 11.64
N TRP A 122 -26.15 -23.48 10.40
CA TRP A 122 -24.81 -23.89 10.00
C TRP A 122 -23.88 -22.72 9.64
N TYR A 123 -24.37 -21.48 9.68
CA TYR A 123 -23.55 -20.28 9.46
C TYR A 123 -22.83 -19.86 10.74
N THR A 124 -21.50 -19.85 10.72
CA THR A 124 -20.63 -19.39 11.80
C THR A 124 -19.94 -18.08 11.42
N GLU A 125 -19.65 -17.19 12.39
CA GLU A 125 -19.10 -15.86 12.06
C GLU A 125 -17.74 -15.88 11.37
N ASP A 126 -16.92 -16.92 11.59
CA ASP A 126 -15.62 -17.08 10.95
C ASP A 126 -15.72 -17.33 9.43
N MET A 127 -16.92 -17.60 8.91
CA MET A 127 -17.19 -17.64 7.47
C MET A 127 -17.13 -16.25 6.80
N ASP A 128 -16.99 -15.15 7.56
CA ASP A 128 -17.15 -13.75 7.13
C ASP A 128 -16.72 -13.44 5.69
N GLY A 129 -17.70 -13.49 4.80
CA GLY A 129 -17.55 -13.13 3.40
C GLY A 129 -16.54 -13.98 2.59
N LYS A 130 -16.07 -15.13 3.10
CA LYS A 130 -15.17 -16.06 2.40
C LYS A 130 -15.83 -16.66 1.16
N LEU A 131 -15.04 -16.85 0.10
CA LEU A 131 -15.52 -17.50 -1.13
C LEU A 131 -15.89 -18.96 -0.82
N VAL A 132 -16.99 -19.46 -1.39
CA VAL A 132 -17.38 -20.88 -1.27
C VAL A 132 -16.85 -21.65 -2.48
N GLU A 133 -16.84 -22.99 -2.42
CA GLU A 133 -16.34 -23.79 -3.56
C GLU A 133 -17.16 -23.56 -4.84
N LYS A 134 -18.50 -23.46 -4.73
CA LYS A 134 -19.38 -23.00 -5.83
C LYS A 134 -18.93 -21.64 -6.40
N GLY A 135 -18.39 -20.76 -5.56
CA GLY A 135 -17.84 -19.46 -5.98
C GLY A 135 -16.54 -19.57 -6.76
N LYS A 136 -15.70 -20.56 -6.45
CA LYS A 136 -14.54 -20.90 -7.30
C LYS A 136 -15.01 -21.50 -8.61
N ASP A 137 -15.97 -22.42 -8.58
CA ASP A 137 -16.55 -23.03 -9.77
C ASP A 137 -17.20 -21.98 -10.69
N ASP A 138 -17.88 -20.96 -10.15
CA ASP A 138 -18.41 -19.85 -10.94
C ASP A 138 -17.32 -19.20 -11.82
N LEU A 139 -16.11 -19.02 -11.28
CA LEU A 139 -14.98 -18.41 -11.98
C LEU A 139 -14.22 -19.40 -12.87
N ARG A 140 -14.07 -20.66 -12.46
CA ARG A 140 -13.51 -21.73 -13.31
C ARG A 140 -14.35 -21.88 -14.59
N HIS A 141 -15.66 -21.93 -14.46
CA HIS A 141 -16.59 -22.03 -15.59
C HIS A 141 -16.59 -20.77 -16.44
N LEU A 142 -16.56 -19.57 -15.84
CA LEU A 142 -16.43 -18.32 -16.59
C LEU A 142 -15.12 -18.28 -17.41
N ALA A 143 -13.99 -18.72 -16.84
CA ALA A 143 -12.72 -18.78 -17.55
C ALA A 143 -12.79 -19.66 -18.81
N VAL A 144 -13.38 -20.87 -18.68
CA VAL A 144 -13.60 -21.78 -19.80
C VAL A 144 -14.55 -21.17 -20.84
N ARG A 145 -15.65 -20.54 -20.43
CA ARG A 145 -16.58 -19.88 -21.37
C ARG A 145 -15.92 -18.72 -22.11
N LEU A 146 -15.15 -17.86 -21.43
CA LEU A 146 -14.44 -16.76 -22.08
C LEU A 146 -13.35 -17.27 -23.04
N SER A 147 -12.66 -18.37 -22.72
CA SER A 147 -11.75 -19.05 -23.67
C SER A 147 -12.50 -19.59 -24.90
N LYS A 148 -13.65 -20.25 -24.72
CA LYS A 148 -14.50 -20.72 -25.82
C LYS A 148 -15.08 -19.58 -26.68
N SER A 149 -15.36 -18.42 -26.09
CA SER A 149 -15.87 -17.23 -26.78
C SER A 149 -14.79 -16.49 -27.56
N PHE A 150 -13.58 -16.38 -27.00
CA PHE A 150 -12.47 -15.62 -27.58
C PHE A 150 -11.18 -16.48 -27.68
N PRO A 151 -11.21 -17.61 -28.42
CA PRO A 151 -10.13 -18.62 -28.41
C PRO A 151 -8.81 -18.12 -29.00
N THR A 152 -8.82 -17.03 -29.77
CA THR A 152 -7.61 -16.37 -30.29
C THR A 152 -6.95 -15.43 -29.27
N LEU A 153 -7.67 -15.02 -28.22
CA LEU A 153 -7.19 -14.09 -27.20
C LEU A 153 -6.90 -14.82 -25.89
N ILE A 154 -7.89 -15.53 -25.35
CA ILE A 154 -7.73 -16.38 -24.17
C ILE A 154 -7.33 -17.77 -24.67
N SER A 155 -6.03 -17.95 -24.85
CA SER A 155 -5.35 -19.16 -25.34
C SER A 155 -4.14 -19.51 -24.45
N GLU A 156 -3.72 -20.78 -24.51
CA GLU A 156 -2.49 -21.26 -23.85
C GLU A 156 -1.26 -20.48 -24.32
N GLU A 157 -1.14 -20.21 -25.62
CA GLU A 157 -0.04 -19.46 -26.22
C GLU A 157 0.10 -18.05 -25.61
N ASN A 158 -1.02 -17.33 -25.48
CA ASN A 158 -1.02 -15.99 -24.87
C ASN A 158 -0.77 -16.06 -23.35
N LEU A 159 -1.18 -17.13 -22.67
CA LEU A 159 -0.84 -17.33 -21.26
C LEU A 159 0.66 -17.57 -21.07
N ARG A 160 1.25 -18.48 -21.84
CA ARG A 160 2.69 -18.83 -21.81
C ARG A 160 3.59 -17.65 -22.20
N SER A 161 3.14 -16.83 -23.15
CA SER A 161 3.86 -15.63 -23.60
C SER A 161 3.64 -14.40 -22.69
N GLU A 162 3.03 -14.58 -21.51
CA GLU A 162 2.68 -13.52 -20.55
C GLU A 162 1.79 -12.39 -21.12
N ARG A 163 1.03 -12.67 -22.19
CA ARG A 163 0.13 -11.72 -22.87
C ARG A 163 -1.26 -11.63 -22.24
N ILE A 164 -1.54 -12.46 -21.23
CA ILE A 164 -2.72 -12.38 -20.35
C ILE A 164 -2.29 -11.80 -18.99
N GLU A 165 -2.80 -10.62 -18.63
CA GLU A 165 -2.56 -9.97 -17.34
C GLU A 165 -3.72 -10.23 -16.37
N PHE A 166 -3.41 -10.56 -15.11
CA PHE A 166 -4.39 -10.80 -14.05
C PHE A 166 -4.22 -9.79 -12.91
N ILE A 167 -5.29 -9.08 -12.55
CA ILE A 167 -5.32 -8.10 -11.45
C ILE A 167 -6.49 -8.42 -10.50
N THR A 168 -6.31 -8.17 -9.21
CA THR A 168 -7.35 -8.38 -8.20
C THR A 168 -7.29 -7.34 -7.07
N SER A 169 -8.32 -7.29 -6.21
CA SER A 169 -8.27 -6.56 -4.94
C SER A 169 -7.71 -7.44 -3.82
N SER A 170 -7.20 -6.83 -2.74
CA SER A 170 -6.60 -7.57 -1.60
C SER A 170 -7.60 -8.35 -0.76
N LYS A 171 -8.91 -8.25 -1.03
CA LYS A 171 -9.91 -9.03 -0.30
C LYS A 171 -9.79 -10.49 -0.71
N HIS A 172 -9.64 -11.39 0.26
CA HIS A 172 -9.52 -12.85 0.09
C HIS A 172 -10.44 -13.41 -1.01
N ARG A 173 -11.75 -13.15 -0.94
CA ARG A 173 -12.72 -13.61 -1.95
C ARG A 173 -12.43 -13.20 -3.40
N CYS A 174 -11.69 -12.11 -3.64
CA CYS A 174 -11.25 -11.66 -4.96
C CYS A 174 -9.93 -12.33 -5.37
N VAL A 175 -9.02 -12.55 -4.43
CA VAL A 175 -7.80 -13.37 -4.61
C VAL A 175 -8.18 -14.82 -4.94
N ASP A 176 -9.03 -15.43 -4.13
CA ASP A 176 -9.56 -16.79 -4.34
C ASP A 176 -10.30 -16.89 -5.70
N SER A 177 -10.97 -15.82 -6.13
CA SER A 177 -11.68 -15.77 -7.42
C SER A 177 -10.75 -15.66 -8.62
N ILE A 178 -9.69 -14.82 -8.57
CA ILE A 178 -8.72 -14.74 -9.67
C ILE A 178 -7.92 -16.05 -9.78
N GLN A 179 -7.54 -16.65 -8.65
CA GLN A 179 -6.91 -17.98 -8.61
C GLN A 179 -7.82 -19.04 -9.24
N ALA A 180 -9.10 -19.10 -8.86
CA ALA A 180 -10.06 -20.03 -9.45
C ALA A 180 -10.29 -19.81 -10.95
N PHE A 181 -10.24 -18.56 -11.44
CA PHE A 181 -10.28 -18.26 -12.88
C PHE A 181 -9.04 -18.83 -13.59
N GLN A 182 -7.84 -18.63 -13.03
CA GLN A 182 -6.60 -19.18 -13.57
C GLN A 182 -6.59 -20.71 -13.54
N GLU A 183 -7.05 -21.34 -12.45
CA GLU A 183 -7.27 -22.80 -12.37
C GLU A 183 -8.19 -23.30 -13.49
N GLY A 184 -9.23 -22.54 -13.83
CA GLY A 184 -10.16 -22.87 -14.92
C GLY A 184 -9.47 -22.97 -16.27
N LEU A 185 -8.60 -22.01 -16.58
CA LEU A 185 -7.78 -22.03 -17.80
C LEU A 185 -6.76 -23.17 -17.80
N HIS A 186 -6.04 -23.36 -16.70
CA HIS A 186 -5.02 -24.42 -16.58
C HIS A 186 -5.64 -25.81 -16.74
N LYS A 187 -6.82 -26.05 -16.14
CA LYS A 187 -7.60 -27.30 -16.31
C LYS A 187 -8.15 -27.44 -17.73
N HIS A 188 -8.48 -26.34 -18.41
CA HIS A 188 -9.01 -26.38 -19.78
C HIS A 188 -7.94 -26.80 -20.81
N TRP A 189 -6.70 -26.37 -20.60
CA TRP A 189 -5.57 -26.58 -21.53
C TRP A 189 -4.57 -27.65 -21.03
N ASP A 190 -4.82 -28.29 -19.89
CA ASP A 190 -3.91 -29.21 -19.16
C ASP A 190 -2.50 -28.63 -18.89
N VAL A 191 -2.44 -27.32 -18.64
CA VAL A 191 -1.20 -26.57 -18.36
C VAL A 191 -0.86 -26.66 -16.87
N ARG A 192 0.26 -27.31 -16.53
CA ARG A 192 0.68 -27.55 -15.13
C ARG A 192 2.01 -26.91 -14.75
N ASP A 193 2.78 -26.47 -15.74
CA ASP A 193 4.12 -25.92 -15.61
C ASP A 193 4.14 -24.38 -15.49
N VAL A 194 3.06 -23.72 -15.90
CA VAL A 194 2.85 -22.28 -15.68
C VAL A 194 2.30 -22.06 -14.26
N GLY A 195 2.91 -21.14 -13.52
CA GLY A 195 2.46 -20.76 -12.17
C GLY A 195 1.39 -19.66 -12.16
N PHE A 196 0.53 -19.65 -11.15
CA PHE A 196 -0.47 -18.58 -10.96
C PHE A 196 0.19 -17.26 -10.57
N ARG A 197 0.27 -16.32 -11.51
CA ARG A 197 0.74 -14.94 -11.27
C ARG A 197 -0.42 -13.96 -11.42
N HIS A 198 -0.60 -13.08 -10.44
CA HIS A 198 -1.57 -11.97 -10.50
C HIS A 198 -1.09 -10.81 -9.61
N TYR A 199 -1.57 -9.60 -9.87
CA TYR A 199 -1.20 -8.40 -9.12
C TYR A 199 -2.36 -7.91 -8.26
N VAL A 200 -2.06 -7.51 -7.02
CA VAL A 200 -3.04 -6.88 -6.12
C VAL A 200 -2.97 -5.36 -6.31
N ASN A 201 -4.08 -4.73 -6.67
CA ASN A 201 -4.15 -3.27 -6.84
C ASN A 201 -5.46 -2.72 -6.27
N ASP A 202 -5.45 -2.40 -4.96
CA ASP A 202 -6.61 -1.82 -4.28
C ASP A 202 -6.96 -0.40 -4.75
N SER A 203 -5.99 0.39 -5.18
CA SER A 203 -6.26 1.75 -5.69
C SER A 203 -7.07 1.72 -6.99
N LEU A 204 -6.88 0.68 -7.81
CA LEU A 204 -7.66 0.43 -9.02
C LEU A 204 -8.97 -0.32 -8.74
N MET A 205 -8.97 -1.29 -7.84
CA MET A 205 -10.10 -2.24 -7.66
C MET A 205 -11.05 -1.89 -6.49
N ARG A 206 -10.59 -1.05 -5.56
CA ARG A 206 -11.29 -0.55 -4.35
C ARG A 206 -11.16 0.98 -4.21
N PHE A 207 -11.12 1.71 -5.34
CA PHE A 207 -11.09 3.18 -5.40
C PHE A 207 -12.11 3.87 -4.48
N PHE A 208 -13.26 3.24 -4.25
CA PHE A 208 -14.36 3.71 -3.40
C PHE A 208 -14.03 3.74 -1.89
N GLU A 209 -12.88 3.20 -1.47
CA GLU A 209 -12.36 3.34 -0.10
C GLU A 209 -11.28 4.44 0.01
N GLN A 210 -10.73 4.89 -1.13
CA GLN A 210 -9.65 5.89 -1.19
C GLN A 210 -10.15 7.26 -1.63
N CYS A 211 -11.27 7.33 -2.36
CA CYS A 211 -11.87 8.58 -2.81
C CYS A 211 -12.48 9.35 -1.61
N THR A 212 -11.73 10.27 -1.01
CA THR A 212 -12.10 11.00 0.21
C THR A 212 -13.48 11.63 0.12
N ARG A 213 -13.77 12.36 -0.97
CA ARG A 213 -15.07 13.01 -1.17
C ARG A 213 -16.22 12.00 -1.19
N PHE A 214 -16.04 10.83 -1.79
CA PHE A 214 -17.04 9.76 -1.78
C PHE A 214 -17.22 9.16 -0.37
N VAL A 215 -16.12 8.96 0.35
CA VAL A 215 -16.15 8.47 1.74
C VAL A 215 -16.89 9.46 2.64
N GLU A 216 -16.72 10.77 2.44
CA GLU A 216 -17.42 11.80 3.21
C GLU A 216 -18.87 11.99 2.77
N ASP A 217 -19.09 12.34 1.50
CA ASP A 217 -20.42 12.67 0.94
C ASP A 217 -21.39 11.47 0.99
N VAL A 218 -20.90 10.22 1.02
CA VAL A 218 -21.72 9.00 0.84
C VAL A 218 -21.51 7.90 1.91
N GLU A 219 -20.29 7.59 2.35
CA GLU A 219 -20.08 6.54 3.38
C GLU A 219 -20.36 7.05 4.81
N ASN A 220 -19.79 8.20 5.15
CA ASN A 220 -19.87 8.81 6.48
C ASN A 220 -21.12 9.70 6.64
N ASN A 221 -21.63 10.26 5.53
CA ASN A 221 -22.84 11.05 5.52
C ASN A 221 -24.10 10.21 5.83
N LYS A 222 -24.67 10.42 7.03
CA LYS A 222 -25.88 9.75 7.51
C LYS A 222 -27.13 10.01 6.63
N THR A 223 -27.16 11.08 5.84
CA THR A 223 -28.31 11.40 4.96
C THR A 223 -28.18 10.82 3.55
N ALA A 224 -26.99 10.37 3.12
CA ALA A 224 -26.75 9.90 1.76
C ALA A 224 -27.60 8.68 1.35
N LEU A 225 -28.14 7.94 2.32
CA LEU A 225 -29.06 6.82 2.13
C LEU A 225 -30.46 7.09 2.70
N ARG A 226 -30.87 8.36 2.81
CA ARG A 226 -32.19 8.79 3.33
C ARG A 226 -33.34 8.01 2.68
N GLU A 227 -33.33 7.85 1.36
CA GLU A 227 -34.35 7.10 0.62
C GLU A 227 -34.46 5.63 1.08
N VAL A 228 -33.35 4.98 1.40
CA VAL A 228 -33.35 3.60 1.92
C VAL A 228 -33.98 3.54 3.32
N THR A 229 -33.72 4.54 4.16
CA THR A 229 -34.30 4.67 5.50
C THR A 229 -35.80 4.96 5.43
N LEU A 230 -36.23 5.89 4.56
CA LEU A 230 -37.65 6.18 4.33
C LEU A 230 -38.39 4.94 3.79
N PHE A 231 -37.80 4.22 2.83
CA PHE A 231 -38.43 3.01 2.27
C PHE A 231 -38.63 1.90 3.32
N LYS A 232 -37.69 1.74 4.27
CA LYS A 232 -37.83 0.80 5.40
C LYS A 232 -39.03 1.08 6.30
N SER A 233 -39.41 2.35 6.42
CA SER A 233 -40.57 2.81 7.21
C SER A 233 -41.83 2.99 6.35
N SER A 234 -41.78 2.65 5.06
CA SER A 234 -42.92 2.80 4.15
C SER A 234 -44.01 1.75 4.41
N GLN A 235 -45.25 2.08 4.03
CA GLN A 235 -46.38 1.14 4.04
C GLN A 235 -46.10 -0.16 3.26
N LYS A 236 -45.26 -0.11 2.21
CA LYS A 236 -44.89 -1.29 1.42
C LYS A 236 -43.99 -2.24 2.20
N MET A 237 -43.01 -1.73 2.94
CA MET A 237 -42.19 -2.57 3.83
C MET A 237 -43.00 -3.07 5.03
N ASP A 238 -43.92 -2.27 5.56
CA ASP A 238 -44.81 -2.71 6.65
C ASP A 238 -45.75 -3.84 6.22
N GLU A 239 -46.23 -3.82 4.97
CA GLU A 239 -47.04 -4.93 4.45
C GLU A 239 -46.24 -6.25 4.38
N VAL A 240 -45.00 -6.23 3.88
CA VAL A 240 -44.12 -7.42 3.90
C VAL A 240 -43.89 -7.93 5.32
N ARG A 241 -43.72 -7.03 6.31
CA ARG A 241 -43.59 -7.42 7.73
C ARG A 241 -44.85 -8.12 8.24
N ARG A 242 -46.04 -7.64 7.89
CA ARG A 242 -47.32 -8.27 8.27
C ARG A 242 -47.48 -9.64 7.62
N GLN A 243 -47.23 -9.76 6.31
CA GLN A 243 -47.35 -11.03 5.60
C GLN A 243 -46.37 -12.08 6.14
N MET A 244 -45.13 -11.68 6.43
CA MET A 244 -44.15 -12.55 7.09
C MET A 244 -44.58 -12.95 8.53
N ALA A 245 -45.16 -12.02 9.30
CA ALA A 245 -45.67 -12.29 10.64
C ALA A 245 -46.86 -13.28 10.62
N ILE A 246 -47.79 -13.12 9.66
CA ILE A 246 -48.92 -14.03 9.43
C ILE A 246 -48.42 -15.45 9.09
N ARG A 247 -47.46 -15.58 8.17
CA ARG A 247 -46.86 -16.88 7.78
C ARG A 247 -46.12 -17.60 8.91
N LEU A 248 -45.60 -16.84 9.88
CA LEU A 248 -44.93 -17.36 11.08
C LEU A 248 -45.87 -17.50 12.29
N GLN A 249 -47.11 -17.02 12.20
CA GLN A 249 -48.10 -16.95 13.28
C GLN A 249 -47.61 -16.20 14.54
N ILE A 250 -46.71 -15.22 14.38
CA ILE A 250 -46.19 -14.41 15.49
C ILE A 250 -46.71 -12.95 15.44
N PRO A 251 -46.72 -12.21 16.56
CA PRO A 251 -47.17 -10.82 16.57
C PRO A 251 -46.34 -9.94 15.63
N HIS A 252 -47.01 -9.09 14.83
CA HIS A 252 -46.36 -8.17 13.88
C HIS A 252 -45.26 -7.30 14.53
N SER A 253 -45.42 -6.93 15.80
CA SER A 253 -44.42 -6.17 16.58
C SER A 253 -43.07 -6.88 16.74
N ARG A 254 -43.01 -8.22 16.61
CA ARG A 254 -41.77 -9.00 16.68
C ARG A 254 -40.97 -8.96 15.37
N ILE A 255 -41.65 -8.78 14.22
CA ILE A 255 -41.00 -8.70 12.90
C ILE A 255 -40.53 -7.27 12.64
N THR A 256 -39.22 -7.06 12.53
CA THR A 256 -38.60 -5.79 12.13
C THR A 256 -38.17 -5.82 10.65
N PRO A 257 -38.01 -4.66 9.98
CA PRO A 257 -37.47 -4.61 8.62
C PRO A 257 -36.12 -5.35 8.47
N GLU A 258 -35.28 -5.31 9.51
CA GLU A 258 -34.00 -6.03 9.59
C GLU A 258 -34.14 -7.55 9.56
N LEU A 259 -35.23 -8.10 10.12
CA LEU A 259 -35.52 -9.54 10.12
C LEU A 259 -36.11 -9.98 8.78
N VAL A 260 -36.94 -9.16 8.15
CA VAL A 260 -37.41 -9.39 6.76
C VAL A 260 -36.21 -9.42 5.80
N GLU A 261 -35.28 -8.46 5.93
CA GLU A 261 -34.00 -8.50 5.19
C GLU A 261 -33.19 -9.76 5.47
N ALA A 262 -33.18 -10.25 6.72
CA ALA A 262 -32.46 -11.45 7.09
C ALA A 262 -33.05 -12.70 6.43
N ALA A 263 -34.38 -12.82 6.34
CA ALA A 263 -35.07 -13.92 5.68
C ALA A 263 -34.75 -13.96 4.18
N PHE A 264 -34.86 -12.79 3.53
CA PHE A 264 -34.52 -12.61 2.12
C PHE A 264 -33.06 -12.98 1.83
N PHE A 265 -32.14 -12.49 2.65
CA PHE A 265 -30.73 -12.80 2.47
C PHE A 265 -30.42 -14.27 2.78
N LEU A 266 -31.01 -14.87 3.81
CA LEU A 266 -30.85 -16.30 4.14
C LEU A 266 -31.22 -17.19 2.95
N CYS A 267 -32.41 -16.99 2.39
CA CYS A 267 -32.85 -17.66 1.17
C CYS A 267 -31.87 -17.43 0.00
N SER A 268 -31.45 -16.17 -0.25
CA SER A 268 -30.52 -15.86 -1.35
C SER A 268 -29.15 -16.52 -1.20
N TYR A 269 -28.55 -16.51 0.00
CA TYR A 269 -27.24 -17.09 0.26
C TYR A 269 -27.31 -18.62 0.21
N GLU A 270 -28.33 -19.24 0.79
CA GLU A 270 -28.44 -20.70 0.76
C GLU A 270 -28.69 -21.22 -0.65
N PHE A 271 -29.56 -20.56 -1.44
CA PHE A 271 -29.74 -20.89 -2.84
C PHE A 271 -28.45 -20.69 -3.64
N ALA A 272 -27.73 -19.58 -3.43
CA ALA A 272 -26.49 -19.33 -4.15
C ALA A 272 -25.39 -20.35 -3.83
N ILE A 273 -25.21 -20.70 -2.55
CA ILE A 273 -24.14 -21.59 -2.09
C ILE A 273 -24.47 -23.06 -2.37
N LYS A 274 -25.69 -23.51 -2.08
CA LYS A 274 -26.09 -24.93 -2.16
C LYS A 274 -26.79 -25.31 -3.48
N SER A 275 -27.22 -24.33 -4.28
CA SER A 275 -28.05 -24.55 -5.48
C SER A 275 -29.33 -25.37 -5.21
N LYS A 276 -29.93 -25.15 -4.03
CA LYS A 276 -31.17 -25.82 -3.57
C LYS A 276 -32.19 -24.80 -3.08
N ASN A 277 -33.47 -25.11 -3.26
CA ASN A 277 -34.56 -24.30 -2.75
C ASN A 277 -34.61 -24.44 -1.21
N SER A 278 -34.32 -23.36 -0.50
CA SER A 278 -34.35 -23.33 0.96
C SER A 278 -35.79 -23.28 1.46
N PRO A 279 -36.18 -24.01 2.52
CA PRO A 279 -37.52 -23.87 3.08
C PRO A 279 -37.77 -22.45 3.61
N TRP A 280 -36.71 -21.71 4.00
CA TRP A 280 -36.76 -20.29 4.37
C TRP A 280 -37.22 -19.36 3.24
N CYS A 281 -37.15 -19.80 1.98
CA CYS A 281 -37.64 -19.02 0.84
C CYS A 281 -39.18 -18.89 0.83
N ASN A 282 -39.92 -19.74 1.54
CA ASN A 282 -41.39 -19.69 1.59
C ASN A 282 -41.93 -18.61 2.55
N LEU A 283 -41.07 -17.93 3.29
CA LEU A 283 -41.45 -16.78 4.14
C LEU A 283 -41.88 -15.56 3.34
N LEU A 284 -41.48 -15.49 2.06
CA LEU A 284 -41.63 -14.35 1.18
C LEU A 284 -42.19 -14.83 -0.16
N ASP A 285 -43.21 -14.14 -0.68
CA ASP A 285 -43.72 -14.37 -2.02
C ASP A 285 -43.04 -13.47 -3.07
N GLU A 286 -43.53 -13.52 -4.31
CA GLU A 286 -43.01 -12.71 -5.42
C GLU A 286 -43.25 -11.20 -5.24
N SER A 287 -44.37 -10.78 -4.63
CA SER A 287 -44.64 -9.39 -4.31
C SER A 287 -43.69 -8.88 -3.22
N ASP A 288 -43.48 -9.68 -2.17
CA ASP A 288 -42.51 -9.37 -1.12
C ASP A 288 -41.08 -9.25 -1.70
N ALA A 289 -40.70 -10.18 -2.58
CA ALA A 289 -39.40 -10.20 -3.23
C ALA A 289 -39.19 -8.99 -4.15
N GLN A 290 -40.22 -8.50 -4.83
CA GLN A 290 -40.15 -7.26 -5.63
C GLN A 290 -39.91 -6.02 -4.76
N VAL A 291 -40.59 -5.91 -3.60
CA VAL A 291 -40.37 -4.83 -2.62
C VAL A 291 -38.93 -4.87 -2.08
N LEU A 292 -38.41 -6.07 -1.79
CA LEU A 292 -37.07 -6.28 -1.24
C LEU A 292 -35.95 -6.10 -2.29
N GLU A 293 -36.18 -6.49 -3.54
CA GLU A 293 -35.32 -6.13 -4.68
C GLU A 293 -35.27 -4.61 -4.82
N TYR A 294 -36.42 -3.93 -4.87
CA TYR A 294 -36.47 -2.47 -5.04
C TYR A 294 -35.74 -1.74 -3.92
N LYS A 295 -35.93 -2.14 -2.66
CA LYS A 295 -35.16 -1.61 -1.51
C LYS A 295 -33.65 -1.81 -1.71
N ASN A 296 -33.23 -2.97 -2.18
CA ASN A 296 -31.81 -3.27 -2.39
C ASN A 296 -31.24 -2.50 -3.59
N ASP A 297 -32.02 -2.30 -4.65
CA ASP A 297 -31.67 -1.46 -5.79
C ASP A 297 -31.58 0.01 -5.38
N LEU A 298 -32.52 0.52 -4.61
CA LEU A 298 -32.49 1.87 -4.02
C LEU A 298 -31.20 2.07 -3.22
N LYS A 299 -30.79 1.07 -2.41
CA LYS A 299 -29.50 1.10 -1.72
C LYS A 299 -28.32 1.16 -2.70
N GLN A 300 -28.30 0.33 -3.76
CA GLN A 300 -27.19 0.35 -4.72
C GLN A 300 -27.18 1.64 -5.57
N TYR A 301 -28.35 2.17 -5.92
CA TYR A 301 -28.54 3.40 -6.69
C TYR A 301 -27.95 4.60 -5.95
N TRP A 302 -28.36 4.80 -4.70
CA TRP A 302 -27.86 5.90 -3.87
C TRP A 302 -26.43 5.69 -3.35
N LYS A 303 -25.99 4.43 -3.15
CA LYS A 303 -24.64 4.15 -2.60
C LYS A 303 -23.52 3.98 -3.64
N ARG A 304 -23.85 3.54 -4.87
CA ARG A 304 -22.89 3.08 -5.90
C ARG A 304 -23.35 3.35 -7.34
N GLY A 305 -24.52 3.94 -7.55
CA GLY A 305 -25.13 4.21 -8.84
C GLY A 305 -25.49 5.67 -9.04
N HIS A 306 -26.51 5.96 -9.83
CA HIS A 306 -26.90 7.32 -10.26
C HIS A 306 -27.46 8.26 -9.18
N GLY A 307 -27.55 7.86 -7.91
CA GLY A 307 -28.13 8.70 -6.86
C GLY A 307 -27.30 9.93 -6.50
N HIS A 308 -25.97 9.81 -6.48
CA HIS A 308 -25.04 10.94 -6.26
C HIS A 308 -24.00 10.99 -7.39
N ASP A 309 -23.67 12.19 -7.87
CA ASP A 309 -22.67 12.41 -8.94
C ASP A 309 -21.29 11.80 -8.61
N ILE A 310 -20.87 11.94 -7.35
CA ILE A 310 -19.62 11.38 -6.84
C ILE A 310 -19.57 9.84 -6.90
N ASN A 311 -20.71 9.15 -6.93
CA ASN A 311 -20.74 7.69 -7.02
C ASN A 311 -20.07 7.19 -8.30
N GLY A 312 -20.45 7.76 -9.45
CA GLY A 312 -19.83 7.42 -10.74
C GLY A 312 -18.38 7.90 -10.79
N LYS A 313 -18.15 9.16 -10.43
CA LYS A 313 -16.82 9.80 -10.49
C LYS A 313 -15.77 9.16 -9.60
N SER A 314 -16.16 8.50 -8.51
CA SER A 314 -15.23 7.68 -7.71
C SER A 314 -14.45 6.65 -8.56
N SER A 315 -15.04 6.20 -9.68
CA SER A 315 -14.40 5.26 -10.60
C SER A 315 -13.51 5.87 -11.69
N CYS A 316 -13.24 7.19 -11.69
CA CYS A 316 -12.37 7.83 -12.71
C CYS A 316 -11.04 7.07 -12.92
N VAL A 317 -10.40 6.58 -11.84
CA VAL A 317 -9.13 5.82 -11.94
C VAL A 317 -9.27 4.52 -12.74
N LEU A 318 -10.38 3.79 -12.59
CA LEU A 318 -10.66 2.56 -13.32
C LEU A 318 -11.12 2.84 -14.76
N PHE A 319 -11.88 3.92 -14.96
CA PHE A 319 -12.27 4.41 -16.28
C PHE A 319 -11.04 4.81 -17.13
N HIS A 320 -10.09 5.54 -16.54
CA HIS A 320 -8.83 5.89 -17.20
C HIS A 320 -7.94 4.67 -17.44
N ASP A 321 -7.89 3.69 -16.53
CA ASP A 321 -7.16 2.44 -16.76
C ASP A 321 -7.72 1.66 -17.96
N LEU A 322 -9.05 1.55 -18.06
CA LEU A 322 -9.74 0.94 -19.19
C LEU A 322 -9.37 1.61 -20.52
N PHE A 323 -9.53 2.93 -20.63
CA PHE A 323 -9.22 3.63 -21.88
C PHE A 323 -7.73 3.70 -22.18
N ARG A 324 -6.86 3.77 -21.17
CA ARG A 324 -5.39 3.67 -21.34
C ARG A 324 -4.98 2.32 -21.94
N ARG A 325 -5.59 1.22 -21.50
CA ARG A 325 -5.33 -0.13 -22.04
C ARG A 325 -5.87 -0.30 -23.46
N LEU A 326 -7.05 0.23 -23.76
CA LEU A 326 -7.61 0.25 -25.11
C LEU A 326 -6.81 1.15 -26.07
N ASP A 327 -6.34 2.31 -25.61
CA ASP A 327 -5.43 3.18 -26.37
C ASP A 327 -4.09 2.50 -26.64
N GLN A 328 -3.51 1.80 -25.65
CA GLN A 328 -2.29 1.02 -25.83
C GLN A 328 -2.49 -0.12 -26.84
N ALA A 329 -3.58 -0.89 -26.75
CA ALA A 329 -3.87 -1.97 -27.70
C ALA A 329 -4.09 -1.43 -29.12
N SER A 330 -4.78 -0.30 -29.25
CA SER A 330 -4.97 0.44 -30.52
C SER A 330 -3.65 0.97 -31.09
N TYR A 331 -2.70 1.38 -30.23
CA TYR A 331 -1.35 1.78 -30.61
C TYR A 331 -0.52 0.58 -31.06
N ASP A 332 -0.38 -0.45 -30.22
CA ASP A 332 0.42 -1.65 -30.50
C ASP A 332 0.03 -2.29 -31.84
N TYR A 333 -1.28 -2.45 -32.07
CA TYR A 333 -1.83 -2.97 -33.33
C TYR A 333 -1.40 -2.17 -34.58
N ARG A 334 -1.24 -0.84 -34.48
CA ARG A 334 -0.78 -0.02 -35.61
C ARG A 334 0.71 -0.19 -35.93
N PHE A 335 1.49 -0.70 -34.98
CA PHE A 335 2.95 -0.81 -35.08
C PHE A 335 3.47 -2.24 -34.99
N GLY A 336 2.58 -3.23 -34.90
CA GLY A 336 2.93 -4.65 -34.77
C GLY A 336 1.81 -5.43 -34.09
N GLU A 337 2.17 -6.29 -33.14
CA GLU A 337 1.23 -7.13 -32.42
C GLU A 337 0.90 -6.58 -31.02
N VAL A 338 -0.36 -6.72 -30.59
CA VAL A 338 -0.83 -6.27 -29.27
C VAL A 338 -0.06 -6.95 -28.13
N THR A 339 0.65 -6.17 -27.32
CA THR A 339 1.59 -6.70 -26.31
C THR A 339 0.87 -7.47 -25.19
N LYS A 340 -0.25 -6.94 -24.69
CA LYS A 340 -1.16 -7.65 -23.76
C LYS A 340 -2.49 -7.90 -24.47
N ALA A 341 -2.68 -9.12 -24.96
CA ALA A 341 -3.90 -9.55 -25.66
C ALA A 341 -5.13 -9.56 -24.73
N VAL A 342 -4.94 -9.86 -23.44
CA VAL A 342 -6.05 -9.99 -22.47
C VAL A 342 -5.71 -9.35 -21.13
N ASN A 343 -6.69 -8.66 -20.53
CA ASN A 343 -6.63 -8.17 -19.15
C ASN A 343 -7.82 -8.71 -18.36
N ILE A 344 -7.59 -9.49 -17.30
CA ILE A 344 -8.63 -10.01 -16.40
C ILE A 344 -8.49 -9.31 -15.04
N GLN A 345 -9.50 -8.53 -14.64
CA GLN A 345 -9.51 -7.77 -13.40
C GLN A 345 -10.65 -8.24 -12.49
N VAL A 346 -10.36 -8.72 -11.26
CA VAL A 346 -11.38 -9.25 -10.33
C VAL A 346 -11.64 -8.31 -9.14
N GLY A 347 -12.88 -7.85 -9.01
CA GLY A 347 -13.32 -6.88 -8.01
C GLY A 347 -14.68 -7.19 -7.36
N HIS A 348 -15.41 -6.15 -6.98
CA HIS A 348 -16.67 -6.22 -6.25
C HIS A 348 -17.85 -5.66 -7.08
N ALA A 349 -19.10 -5.84 -6.63
CA ALA A 349 -20.24 -5.14 -7.26
C ALA A 349 -20.06 -3.61 -7.18
N GLU A 350 -19.46 -3.19 -6.07
CA GLU A 350 -19.01 -1.85 -5.74
C GLU A 350 -17.87 -1.33 -6.66
N THR A 351 -17.21 -2.21 -7.42
CA THR A 351 -16.21 -1.83 -8.46
C THR A 351 -16.91 -1.62 -9.82
N LEU A 352 -17.83 -2.52 -10.20
CA LEU A 352 -18.51 -2.50 -11.51
C LEU A 352 -19.61 -1.41 -11.61
N LEU A 353 -20.43 -1.23 -10.57
CA LEU A 353 -21.58 -0.31 -10.62
C LEU A 353 -21.20 1.18 -10.82
N PRO A 354 -20.19 1.72 -10.12
CA PRO A 354 -19.68 3.07 -10.37
C PRO A 354 -19.24 3.30 -11.81
N LEU A 355 -18.47 2.36 -12.39
CA LEU A 355 -17.97 2.47 -13.77
C LEU A 355 -19.12 2.49 -14.78
N LEU A 356 -20.09 1.58 -14.64
CA LEU A 356 -21.30 1.57 -15.47
C LEU A 356 -22.09 2.88 -15.36
N SER A 357 -22.19 3.45 -14.16
CA SER A 357 -22.92 4.69 -13.93
C SER A 357 -22.18 5.91 -14.50
N LEU A 358 -20.86 5.98 -14.35
CA LEU A 358 -20.00 6.99 -14.97
C LEU A 358 -20.10 6.96 -16.50
N MET A 359 -20.17 5.77 -17.09
CA MET A 359 -20.37 5.56 -18.52
C MET A 359 -21.83 5.74 -18.98
N GLY A 360 -22.76 6.10 -18.08
CA GLY A 360 -24.17 6.42 -18.37
C GLY A 360 -25.12 5.22 -18.51
N PHE A 361 -24.67 3.99 -18.29
CA PHE A 361 -25.52 2.79 -18.39
C PHE A 361 -26.56 2.74 -17.27
N PHE A 362 -27.71 2.13 -17.56
CA PHE A 362 -28.82 1.92 -16.61
C PHE A 362 -29.36 3.18 -15.92
N ARG A 363 -29.17 4.36 -16.52
CA ARG A 363 -29.77 5.61 -16.02
C ARG A 363 -31.28 5.63 -16.30
N ASP A 364 -32.06 5.62 -15.22
CA ASP A 364 -33.51 5.77 -15.24
C ASP A 364 -33.94 7.21 -15.58
N LYS A 365 -35.15 7.36 -16.15
CA LYS A 365 -35.72 8.67 -16.49
C LYS A 365 -36.09 9.48 -15.24
N THR A 366 -36.56 8.78 -14.21
CA THR A 366 -36.93 9.30 -12.90
C THR A 366 -36.04 8.66 -11.86
N LEU A 367 -35.54 9.45 -10.89
CA LEU A 367 -34.70 8.94 -9.81
C LEU A 367 -35.48 7.89 -8.99
N LEU A 368 -34.80 6.85 -8.52
CA LEU A 368 -35.40 5.87 -7.60
C LEU A 368 -35.53 6.53 -6.21
N THR A 369 -36.75 6.61 -5.67
CA THR A 369 -37.04 7.18 -4.35
C THR A 369 -37.81 6.19 -3.48
N ALA A 370 -37.99 6.51 -2.20
CA ALA A 370 -38.80 5.73 -1.27
C ALA A 370 -40.29 5.64 -1.67
N GLU A 371 -40.79 6.62 -2.43
CA GLU A 371 -42.22 6.78 -2.69
C GLU A 371 -42.65 6.21 -4.03
N ASN A 372 -41.76 6.17 -5.03
CA ASN A 372 -42.13 5.86 -6.41
C ASN A 372 -42.02 4.37 -6.82
N PHE A 373 -41.86 3.43 -5.87
CA PHE A 373 -41.86 1.97 -6.16
C PHE A 373 -42.99 1.52 -7.12
N PRO A 374 -44.27 1.93 -6.95
CA PRO A 374 -45.36 1.52 -7.85
C PRO A 374 -45.19 1.98 -9.31
N MET A 375 -44.33 2.96 -9.56
CA MET A 375 -44.01 3.47 -10.91
C MET A 375 -42.73 2.87 -11.49
N GLN A 376 -41.98 2.08 -10.70
CA GLN A 376 -40.61 1.62 -11.00
C GLN A 376 -40.51 0.10 -11.26
N HIS A 377 -41.61 -0.55 -11.62
CA HIS A 377 -41.62 -1.98 -12.01
C HIS A 377 -40.77 -2.26 -13.26
N SER A 378 -40.67 -1.29 -14.18
CA SER A 378 -39.90 -1.36 -15.43
C SER A 378 -38.58 -0.57 -15.41
N ARG A 379 -38.08 -0.23 -14.21
CA ARG A 379 -36.80 0.49 -14.02
C ARG A 379 -35.63 -0.22 -14.70
N LYS A 380 -34.68 0.56 -15.21
CA LYS A 380 -33.42 0.08 -15.82
C LYS A 380 -32.40 -0.33 -14.76
N PHE A 381 -32.29 0.40 -13.65
CA PHE A 381 -31.36 0.07 -12.58
C PHE A 381 -31.88 -1.10 -11.73
N ARG A 382 -31.57 -2.33 -12.15
CA ARG A 382 -31.88 -3.58 -11.43
C ARG A 382 -30.60 -4.35 -11.12
N SER A 383 -30.14 -4.30 -9.87
CA SER A 383 -28.86 -4.89 -9.45
C SER A 383 -28.82 -6.42 -9.58
N SER A 384 -29.99 -7.07 -9.63
CA SER A 384 -30.19 -8.49 -9.92
C SER A 384 -29.74 -8.89 -11.33
N GLN A 385 -29.98 -8.01 -12.30
CA GLN A 385 -29.66 -8.23 -13.72
C GLN A 385 -28.28 -7.67 -14.09
N ILE A 386 -27.85 -6.60 -13.41
CA ILE A 386 -26.59 -5.91 -13.70
C ILE A 386 -25.40 -6.62 -13.02
N VAL A 387 -25.49 -6.88 -11.71
CA VAL A 387 -24.37 -7.41 -10.91
C VAL A 387 -24.79 -8.56 -9.98
N PRO A 388 -25.17 -9.75 -10.49
CA PRO A 388 -25.14 -11.00 -9.71
C PRO A 388 -23.71 -11.36 -9.25
N TYR A 389 -23.52 -12.49 -8.56
CA TYR A 389 -22.17 -13.07 -8.42
C TYR A 389 -21.58 -13.41 -9.81
N SER A 390 -20.25 -13.30 -9.95
CA SER A 390 -19.53 -13.54 -11.22
C SER A 390 -19.96 -12.69 -12.43
N ALA A 391 -20.68 -11.59 -12.16
CA ALA A 391 -20.98 -10.57 -13.15
C ALA A 391 -19.71 -10.06 -13.83
N ASN A 392 -19.77 -9.80 -15.13
CA ASN A 392 -18.61 -9.44 -15.93
C ASN A 392 -18.94 -8.35 -16.95
N LEU A 393 -17.99 -7.44 -17.12
CA LEU A 393 -17.96 -6.40 -18.15
C LEU A 393 -16.84 -6.78 -19.13
N LEU A 394 -17.15 -7.01 -20.40
CA LEU A 394 -16.15 -7.33 -21.41
C LEU A 394 -16.07 -6.21 -22.44
N PHE A 395 -14.86 -5.73 -22.70
CA PHE A 395 -14.55 -4.73 -23.71
C PHE A 395 -13.65 -5.40 -24.74
N VAL A 396 -14.20 -5.68 -25.93
CA VAL A 396 -13.50 -6.41 -26.99
C VAL A 396 -13.22 -5.47 -28.15
N LEU A 397 -11.93 -5.30 -28.44
CA LEU A 397 -11.46 -4.55 -29.59
C LEU A 397 -11.32 -5.51 -30.78
N TYR A 398 -12.00 -5.18 -31.88
CA TYR A 398 -11.96 -5.89 -33.14
C TYR A 398 -11.23 -5.06 -34.20
N GLU A 399 -10.31 -5.69 -34.93
CA GLU A 399 -9.79 -5.25 -36.22
C GLU A 399 -10.83 -5.57 -37.29
N CYS A 400 -11.31 -4.59 -38.04
CA CYS A 400 -12.25 -4.74 -39.16
C CYS A 400 -11.78 -3.90 -40.36
N ILE A 401 -12.34 -4.11 -41.56
CA ILE A 401 -11.95 -3.37 -42.78
C ILE A 401 -12.10 -1.84 -42.63
N ASP A 402 -13.09 -1.38 -41.87
CA ASP A 402 -13.33 0.06 -41.62
C ASP A 402 -12.56 0.63 -40.42
N GLY A 403 -11.74 -0.20 -39.74
CA GLY A 403 -10.86 0.18 -38.65
C GLY A 403 -11.11 -0.60 -37.37
N LEU A 404 -10.56 -0.10 -36.25
CA LEU A 404 -10.76 -0.71 -34.93
C LEU A 404 -12.15 -0.40 -34.40
N ARG A 405 -12.94 -1.44 -34.10
CA ARG A 405 -14.28 -1.38 -33.50
C ARG A 405 -14.25 -1.90 -32.07
N LEU A 406 -15.04 -1.28 -31.18
CA LEU A 406 -15.14 -1.67 -29.77
C LEU A 406 -16.55 -2.19 -29.47
N GLN A 407 -16.65 -3.45 -29.07
CA GLN A 407 -17.91 -4.05 -28.61
C GLN A 407 -17.88 -4.22 -27.09
N PHE A 408 -18.98 -3.86 -26.44
CA PHE A 408 -19.16 -3.98 -24.99
C PHE A 408 -20.15 -5.10 -24.67
N PHE A 409 -19.85 -5.88 -23.64
CA PHE A 409 -20.72 -6.94 -23.13
C PHE A 409 -20.93 -6.80 -21.63
N LEU A 410 -22.15 -7.07 -21.18
CA LEU A 410 -22.51 -7.25 -19.78
C LEU A 410 -23.03 -8.68 -19.58
N ASN A 411 -22.41 -9.41 -18.67
CA ASN A 411 -22.81 -10.77 -18.30
C ASN A 411 -22.93 -11.68 -19.54
N GLU A 412 -21.88 -11.66 -20.38
CA GLU A 412 -21.75 -12.39 -21.65
C GLU A 412 -22.81 -12.02 -22.73
N LYS A 413 -23.51 -10.88 -22.60
CA LYS A 413 -24.48 -10.37 -23.60
C LYS A 413 -24.02 -9.04 -24.19
N PRO A 414 -24.11 -8.82 -25.51
CA PRO A 414 -23.70 -7.56 -26.15
C PRO A 414 -24.60 -6.40 -25.69
N MET A 415 -24.00 -5.23 -25.52
CA MET A 415 -24.62 -4.02 -25.00
C MET A 415 -24.21 -2.81 -25.85
N THR A 416 -25.20 -2.06 -26.32
CA THR A 416 -24.98 -0.79 -27.01
C THR A 416 -24.59 0.30 -26.01
N PHE A 417 -23.55 1.09 -26.32
CA PHE A 417 -23.16 2.25 -25.53
C PHE A 417 -24.27 3.32 -25.51
N PRO A 418 -24.50 4.03 -24.38
CA PRO A 418 -25.51 5.08 -24.33
C PRO A 418 -25.29 6.15 -25.41
N ASN A 419 -26.38 6.59 -26.06
CA ASN A 419 -26.36 7.61 -27.11
C ASN A 419 -25.53 7.28 -28.37
N ILE A 420 -25.08 6.02 -28.53
CA ILE A 420 -24.53 5.48 -29.78
C ILE A 420 -25.53 4.42 -30.28
N SER A 421 -25.79 4.36 -31.59
CA SER A 421 -26.75 3.40 -32.17
C SER A 421 -26.11 2.08 -32.61
N ASP A 422 -24.85 2.12 -33.04
CA ASP A 422 -24.06 0.96 -33.45
C ASP A 422 -23.75 0.08 -32.21
N PRO A 423 -24.00 -1.25 -32.24
CA PRO A 423 -23.64 -2.16 -31.15
C PRO A 423 -22.13 -2.45 -31.03
N ALA A 424 -21.34 -2.18 -32.07
CA ALA A 424 -19.89 -2.33 -32.09
C ALA A 424 -19.22 -1.17 -32.84
N PRO A 425 -19.38 0.08 -32.36
CA PRO A 425 -18.89 1.29 -33.03
C PRO A 425 -17.37 1.32 -33.21
N LEU A 426 -16.89 2.14 -34.15
CA LEU A 426 -15.48 2.50 -34.24
C LEU A 426 -14.96 2.99 -32.88
N TYR A 427 -13.80 2.48 -32.45
CA TYR A 427 -13.19 2.83 -31.17
C TYR A 427 -12.95 4.34 -31.03
N ALA A 428 -12.57 5.01 -32.13
CA ALA A 428 -12.43 6.46 -32.19
C ALA A 428 -13.75 7.20 -31.85
N THR A 429 -14.90 6.67 -32.27
CA THR A 429 -16.23 7.23 -31.95
C THR A 429 -16.54 7.08 -30.47
N VAL A 430 -16.25 5.92 -29.85
CA VAL A 430 -16.44 5.72 -28.39
C VAL A 430 -15.51 6.62 -27.59
N ARG A 431 -14.24 6.71 -27.99
CA ARG A 431 -13.24 7.58 -27.35
C ARG A 431 -13.62 9.05 -27.45
N ASN A 432 -14.18 9.48 -28.59
CA ASN A 432 -14.69 10.84 -28.75
C ASN A 432 -15.96 11.09 -27.93
N HIS A 433 -16.86 10.11 -27.85
CA HIS A 433 -18.09 10.19 -27.05
C HIS A 433 -17.82 10.43 -25.56
N TYR A 434 -16.74 9.84 -25.02
CA TYR A 434 -16.32 10.06 -23.64
C TYR A 434 -15.13 11.03 -23.49
N SER A 435 -14.86 11.87 -24.50
CA SER A 435 -13.69 12.78 -24.50
C SER A 435 -13.66 13.74 -23.30
N ASP A 436 -14.81 14.28 -22.89
CA ASP A 436 -14.94 15.12 -21.69
C ASP A 436 -14.55 14.39 -20.40
N LEU A 437 -14.89 13.10 -20.26
CA LEU A 437 -14.46 12.29 -19.11
C LEU A 437 -12.96 11.97 -19.20
N LEU A 438 -12.45 11.68 -20.40
CA LEU A 438 -11.02 11.41 -20.61
C LEU A 438 -10.14 12.66 -20.37
N ALA A 439 -10.67 13.86 -20.57
CA ALA A 439 -9.98 15.11 -20.28
C ALA A 439 -10.23 15.64 -18.84
N GLY A 440 -11.40 15.37 -18.26
CA GLY A 440 -11.91 16.06 -17.07
C GLY A 440 -12.21 15.21 -15.83
N CYS A 441 -12.27 13.87 -15.93
CA CYS A 441 -12.53 12.97 -14.80
C CYS A 441 -11.28 12.83 -13.92
N ASP A 442 -10.92 13.88 -13.18
CA ASP A 442 -9.70 13.94 -12.38
C ASP A 442 -9.91 13.35 -10.98
N PHE A 443 -9.46 12.10 -10.78
CA PHE A 443 -9.53 11.41 -9.50
C PHE A 443 -8.83 12.16 -8.36
N LYS A 444 -7.83 13.03 -8.64
CA LYS A 444 -7.19 13.87 -7.62
C LYS A 444 -8.04 15.07 -7.22
N LYS A 445 -8.85 15.64 -8.13
CA LYS A 445 -9.83 16.69 -7.76
C LYS A 445 -10.96 16.12 -6.92
N GLU A 446 -11.43 14.91 -7.24
CA GLU A 446 -12.41 14.20 -6.41
C GLU A 446 -11.82 13.64 -5.08
N PHE A 447 -10.51 13.82 -4.85
CA PHE A 447 -9.84 13.52 -3.59
C PHE A 447 -9.87 14.70 -2.60
N VAL A 448 -10.09 15.92 -3.10
CA VAL A 448 -10.06 17.15 -2.28
C VAL A 448 -11.49 17.54 -1.91
N ILE A 449 -11.73 17.63 -0.61
CA ILE A 449 -12.94 18.23 -0.06
C ILE A 449 -12.95 19.69 -0.50
N ARG A 450 -13.94 20.12 -1.29
CA ARG A 450 -14.21 21.56 -1.38
C ARG A 450 -14.70 22.00 -0.02
N ALA A 451 -13.94 22.85 0.66
CA ALA A 451 -14.45 23.60 1.81
C ALA A 451 -15.78 24.24 1.40
N ARG A 452 -16.76 24.23 2.31
CA ARG A 452 -18.08 24.78 2.02
C ARG A 452 -17.97 26.26 1.67
N GLU A 453 -18.38 26.60 0.45
CA GLU A 453 -18.64 27.98 0.04
C GLU A 453 -19.96 28.42 0.69
N GLU A 454 -19.91 28.75 1.97
CA GLU A 454 -20.86 29.63 2.64
C GLU A 454 -20.08 30.91 3.00
N ASP A 455 -20.60 32.06 2.57
CA ASP A 455 -19.99 33.42 2.56
C ASP A 455 -19.08 33.77 1.36
N PHE A 456 -19.70 34.00 0.19
CA PHE A 456 -19.73 35.34 -0.44
C PHE A 456 -20.79 35.36 -1.56
N GLN A 457 -21.83 36.19 -1.41
CA GLN A 457 -22.87 36.41 -2.42
C GLN A 457 -22.43 37.40 -3.51
N GLU A 458 -23.09 37.28 -4.68
CA GLU A 458 -23.22 38.29 -5.74
C GLU A 458 -21.93 38.63 -6.52
N GLU A 459 -21.92 38.77 -7.85
CA GLU A 459 -23.04 38.87 -8.81
C GLU A 459 -22.71 38.21 -10.17
N SER A 460 -23.75 37.86 -10.93
CA SER A 460 -23.67 37.14 -12.20
C SER A 460 -23.48 38.04 -13.43
N CYS A 461 -22.84 37.54 -14.49
CA CYS A 461 -23.51 37.54 -15.82
C CYS A 461 -22.92 36.55 -16.85
N MET A 462 -23.76 36.13 -17.80
CA MET A 462 -23.50 35.10 -18.80
C MET A 462 -23.01 35.64 -20.16
N CYS A 463 -22.41 34.74 -20.96
CA CYS A 463 -22.55 34.54 -22.42
C CYS A 463 -22.91 35.73 -23.35
N TYR A 464 -22.20 35.88 -24.48
CA TYR A 464 -22.71 35.46 -25.82
C TYR A 464 -21.71 35.71 -26.98
N VAL A 465 -21.69 34.72 -27.89
CA VAL A 465 -21.45 34.70 -29.36
C VAL A 465 -20.86 35.92 -30.11
N SER A 466 -19.95 35.60 -31.02
CA SER A 466 -19.34 36.38 -32.12
C SER A 466 -20.27 37.21 -33.04
N ASN A 467 -19.87 38.44 -33.42
CA ASN A 467 -19.43 38.77 -34.81
C ASN A 467 -19.16 40.28 -35.09
N ASN A 468 -18.25 40.52 -36.05
CA ASN A 468 -18.16 41.65 -37.01
C ASN A 468 -17.65 43.08 -36.63
N PHE A 469 -16.49 43.39 -37.23
CA PHE A 469 -16.16 44.59 -38.06
C PHE A 469 -16.07 46.03 -37.49
N SER A 470 -14.81 46.41 -37.21
CA SER A 470 -14.04 47.49 -37.91
C SER A 470 -14.20 49.00 -37.59
N LEU A 471 -13.05 49.69 -37.70
CA LEU A 471 -12.76 51.14 -37.60
C LEU A 471 -12.92 51.76 -36.19
N LEU A 472 -12.04 52.66 -35.71
CA LEU A 472 -11.06 53.53 -36.38
C LEU A 472 -9.61 53.40 -35.83
N ARG A 473 -8.62 53.60 -36.71
CA ARG A 473 -7.28 54.12 -36.36
C ARG A 473 -7.37 55.65 -36.26
N SER A 474 -6.71 56.25 -35.25
CA SER A 474 -5.76 57.36 -35.49
C SER A 474 -5.11 57.94 -34.21
N LEU A 475 -3.81 58.20 -34.31
CA LEU A 475 -3.07 59.31 -33.70
C LEU A 475 -3.13 59.53 -32.17
N LEU A 476 -2.10 59.02 -31.48
CA LEU A 476 -1.48 59.75 -30.37
C LEU A 476 -0.32 60.59 -30.95
N PHE A 477 -0.30 61.88 -30.63
CA PHE A 477 0.74 62.86 -30.96
C PHE A 477 0.91 63.79 -29.75
N ASN A 478 2.16 64.08 -29.35
CA ASN A 478 2.70 65.18 -28.49
C ASN A 478 1.84 65.76 -27.34
N GLY A 479 2.36 66.11 -26.15
CA GLY A 479 3.75 66.31 -25.68
C GLY A 479 3.84 67.61 -24.85
N SER A 480 4.78 67.70 -23.87
CA SER A 480 5.04 68.84 -22.93
C SER A 480 3.87 69.25 -21.99
N SER A 481 4.04 69.85 -20.81
CA SER A 481 5.15 70.11 -19.85
C SER A 481 4.52 70.09 -18.43
N ASP A 482 5.18 69.99 -17.26
CA ASP A 482 6.30 70.76 -16.71
C ASP A 482 6.97 70.04 -15.51
N LEU A 483 8.14 70.54 -15.08
CA LEU A 483 9.04 69.88 -14.12
C LEU A 483 9.66 70.86 -13.13
N HIS A 484 9.53 70.62 -11.81
CA HIS A 484 10.53 70.83 -10.73
C HIS A 484 9.84 70.80 -9.34
N ARG A 485 10.44 70.38 -8.22
CA ARG A 485 11.54 69.42 -7.92
C ARG A 485 11.63 69.30 -6.39
N PHE A 486 11.60 68.09 -5.82
CA PHE A 486 12.44 67.77 -4.66
C PHE A 486 12.73 66.27 -4.61
N HIS A 487 13.96 65.93 -4.19
CA HIS A 487 14.55 64.60 -4.34
C HIS A 487 14.54 63.80 -3.02
N SER A 488 14.67 62.48 -3.20
CA SER A 488 15.52 61.53 -2.44
C SER A 488 14.82 60.50 -1.53
N THR A 489 14.55 59.31 -2.08
CA THR A 489 15.25 58.07 -1.67
C THR A 489 15.10 56.94 -2.70
N LEU A 490 16.17 56.15 -2.85
CA LEU A 490 16.19 54.72 -3.21
C LEU A 490 15.24 54.20 -4.32
N ASN A 491 15.76 54.18 -5.56
CA ASN A 491 15.68 52.95 -6.36
C ASN A 491 16.84 52.87 -7.38
N ARG A 492 17.72 51.88 -7.21
CA ARG A 492 18.73 51.50 -8.21
C ARG A 492 18.11 50.43 -9.11
N GLY A 493 18.35 50.50 -10.42
CA GLY A 493 18.28 49.29 -11.25
C GLY A 493 17.57 49.34 -12.60
N GLN A 494 17.77 50.37 -13.43
CA GLN A 494 17.68 50.18 -14.88
C GLN A 494 18.42 51.27 -15.69
N ARG A 495 19.67 50.96 -16.06
CA ARG A 495 20.26 51.11 -17.42
C ARG A 495 21.79 51.06 -17.34
N ALA A 496 22.35 49.96 -17.81
CA ALA A 496 23.68 49.90 -18.40
C ALA A 496 23.55 49.20 -19.76
N VAL A 497 23.07 49.96 -20.75
CA VAL A 497 23.39 49.67 -22.15
C VAL A 497 24.86 50.05 -22.34
N ALA A 498 25.61 49.27 -23.13
CA ALA A 498 27.07 49.29 -23.26
C ALA A 498 27.84 48.74 -22.05
N ILE A 499 28.08 47.43 -22.06
CA ILE A 499 29.41 46.80 -22.31
C ILE A 499 29.11 45.39 -22.84
N MET A 500 29.11 45.23 -24.17
CA MET A 500 29.16 43.94 -24.86
C MET A 500 29.97 44.10 -26.15
N SER A 501 31.23 44.51 -25.98
CA SER A 501 32.18 44.70 -27.07
C SER A 501 33.55 44.08 -26.76
N GLU A 502 33.60 42.95 -26.05
CA GLU A 502 34.83 42.17 -25.93
C GLU A 502 34.61 40.68 -25.55
N SER A 503 34.20 39.87 -26.53
CA SER A 503 34.39 38.40 -26.50
C SER A 503 34.38 37.75 -27.89
N LYS A 504 34.87 38.47 -28.92
CA LYS A 504 35.26 37.84 -30.19
C LYS A 504 36.54 37.02 -29.99
N LYS A 505 36.42 35.77 -29.55
CA LYS A 505 37.29 34.61 -29.88
C LYS A 505 36.96 33.38 -29.01
N LEU A 506 35.94 32.62 -29.39
CA LEU A 506 36.00 31.16 -29.28
C LEU A 506 35.23 30.54 -30.45
N LYS A 507 35.89 29.65 -31.20
CA LYS A 507 35.39 29.10 -32.45
C LYS A 507 34.34 28.01 -32.18
N THR A 508 33.11 28.27 -32.60
CA THR A 508 32.20 27.33 -33.27
C THR A 508 32.34 25.84 -32.92
N CYS A 509 31.39 25.31 -32.13
CA CYS A 509 30.91 23.96 -32.40
C CYS A 509 30.06 24.03 -33.68
N LEU A 510 30.38 23.21 -34.69
CA LEU A 510 29.80 23.31 -36.04
C LEU A 510 28.39 22.73 -36.10
N GLN A 511 27.39 23.51 -35.69
CA GLN A 511 25.98 23.19 -35.92
C GLN A 511 25.66 23.30 -37.43
N ARG A 512 25.83 22.19 -38.16
CA ARG A 512 25.61 22.09 -39.62
C ARG A 512 24.17 22.41 -40.05
N ALA A 513 23.19 22.26 -39.16
CA ALA A 513 21.80 22.59 -39.45
C ALA A 513 21.54 24.09 -39.22
N THR A 514 21.57 24.87 -40.31
CA THR A 514 21.37 26.33 -40.31
C THR A 514 19.96 26.79 -39.97
N ASN A 515 19.00 25.85 -39.86
CA ASN A 515 17.57 26.12 -39.84
C ASN A 515 16.90 25.74 -38.50
N VAL A 516 17.69 25.49 -37.44
CA VAL A 516 17.20 24.99 -36.14
C VAL A 516 17.40 26.05 -35.06
N VAL A 517 16.31 26.47 -34.41
CA VAL A 517 16.32 27.40 -33.27
C VAL A 517 16.11 26.59 -31.99
N TYR A 518 16.89 26.87 -30.94
CA TYR A 518 16.70 26.23 -29.64
C TYR A 518 15.37 26.67 -29.00
N GLN A 519 14.48 25.72 -28.73
CA GLN A 519 13.21 25.98 -28.04
C GLN A 519 13.36 25.65 -26.55
N ALA A 520 13.29 26.68 -25.71
CA ALA A 520 13.33 26.50 -24.26
C ALA A 520 12.04 25.82 -23.75
N HIS A 521 12.17 24.92 -22.76
CA HIS A 521 11.03 24.27 -22.14
C HIS A 521 10.15 25.25 -21.35
N HIS A 522 8.83 25.20 -21.53
CA HIS A 522 7.88 26.02 -20.76
C HIS A 522 7.86 25.72 -19.25
N VAL A 523 8.33 24.54 -18.83
CA VAL A 523 8.40 24.13 -17.41
C VAL A 523 9.85 24.05 -16.96
N SER A 524 10.22 24.91 -16.00
CA SER A 524 11.59 24.99 -15.47
C SER A 524 12.01 23.72 -14.74
N ARG A 525 13.33 23.47 -14.68
CA ARG A 525 13.93 22.37 -13.89
C ARG A 525 13.42 22.35 -12.44
N SER A 526 13.31 23.52 -11.79
CA SER A 526 12.74 23.62 -10.44
C SER A 526 11.30 23.09 -10.36
N LYS A 527 10.40 23.51 -11.27
CA LYS A 527 9.02 23.01 -11.30
C LYS A 527 8.93 21.51 -11.61
N ARG A 528 9.76 21.00 -12.52
CA ARG A 528 9.84 19.56 -12.83
C ARG A 528 10.38 18.76 -11.63
N GLY A 529 11.39 19.27 -10.94
CA GLY A 529 11.92 18.68 -9.71
C GLY A 529 10.93 18.60 -8.54
N GLN A 530 9.85 19.39 -8.51
CA GLN A 530 8.80 19.24 -7.50
C GLN A 530 7.83 18.08 -7.78
N VAL A 531 7.86 17.49 -8.99
CA VAL A 531 6.97 16.38 -9.39
C VAL A 531 7.71 15.10 -9.80
N VAL A 532 9.05 15.13 -9.82
CA VAL A 532 9.91 13.98 -10.10
C VAL A 532 10.31 13.34 -8.77
N GLY A 533 9.55 12.31 -8.37
CA GLY A 533 9.70 11.62 -7.09
C GLY A 533 8.87 12.24 -5.97
N THR A 534 9.05 11.73 -4.74
CA THR A 534 8.32 12.20 -3.54
C THR A 534 9.05 13.31 -2.77
N ARG A 535 10.35 13.48 -3.04
CA ARG A 535 11.20 14.48 -2.37
C ARG A 535 11.32 15.74 -3.24
N GLY A 536 10.84 16.87 -2.76
CA GLY A 536 10.93 18.15 -3.48
C GLY A 536 12.36 18.57 -3.85
N GLY A 537 12.48 19.45 -4.84
CA GLY A 537 13.76 19.98 -5.33
C GLY A 537 14.34 19.24 -6.54
N PHE A 538 14.98 19.98 -7.45
CA PHE A 538 15.62 19.42 -8.64
C PHE A 538 16.98 18.79 -8.30
N ARG A 539 17.16 17.52 -8.62
CA ARG A 539 18.37 16.71 -8.36
C ARG A 539 18.91 15.98 -9.59
N GLY A 540 18.61 16.49 -10.78
CA GLY A 540 19.02 15.88 -12.03
C GLY A 540 20.53 15.96 -12.26
N CYS A 541 21.18 14.82 -12.43
CA CYS A 541 22.63 14.69 -12.58
C CYS A 541 23.03 13.39 -13.28
N THR A 542 24.32 13.24 -13.60
CA THR A 542 24.88 12.03 -14.19
C THR A 542 26.02 11.48 -13.34
N VAL A 543 25.92 10.21 -12.97
CA VAL A 543 26.99 9.41 -12.35
C VAL A 543 27.61 8.54 -13.45
N TRP A 544 28.86 8.82 -13.81
CA TRP A 544 29.56 8.19 -14.92
C TRP A 544 30.59 7.17 -14.43
N LEU A 545 30.21 5.89 -14.42
CA LEU A 545 31.09 4.80 -14.00
C LEU A 545 32.01 4.40 -15.16
N THR A 546 33.32 4.61 -15.00
CA THR A 546 34.36 4.20 -15.97
C THR A 546 35.31 3.17 -15.35
N GLY A 547 35.94 2.32 -16.18
CA GLY A 547 36.87 1.28 -15.71
C GLY A 547 36.95 0.06 -16.63
N LEU A 548 37.88 -0.85 -16.35
CA LEU A 548 38.09 -2.09 -17.12
C LEU A 548 36.84 -3.00 -17.15
N SER A 549 36.79 -3.94 -18.10
CA SER A 549 35.80 -5.02 -18.08
C SER A 549 35.95 -5.83 -16.79
N GLY A 550 34.88 -6.35 -16.20
CA GLY A 550 34.96 -7.11 -14.93
C GLY A 550 35.34 -6.30 -13.67
N ALA A 551 35.65 -5.00 -13.78
CA ALA A 551 36.03 -4.17 -12.63
C ALA A 551 34.91 -4.03 -11.58
N GLY A 552 33.64 -3.97 -12.02
CA GLY A 552 32.48 -3.92 -11.11
C GLY A 552 31.41 -2.87 -11.46
N LYS A 553 31.57 -2.10 -12.55
CA LYS A 553 30.65 -1.01 -12.96
C LYS A 553 29.17 -1.39 -12.88
N THR A 554 28.74 -2.44 -13.59
CA THR A 554 27.35 -2.90 -13.61
C THR A 554 26.82 -3.25 -12.21
N THR A 555 27.65 -3.88 -11.36
CA THR A 555 27.29 -4.22 -9.98
C THR A 555 27.08 -2.97 -9.13
N VAL A 556 28.00 -2.00 -9.21
CA VAL A 556 27.87 -0.70 -8.52
C VAL A 556 26.67 0.08 -9.06
N GLY A 557 26.46 0.06 -10.38
CA GLY A 557 25.37 0.79 -11.03
C GLY A 557 23.98 0.29 -10.60
N PHE A 558 23.76 -1.02 -10.58
CA PHE A 558 22.47 -1.59 -10.13
C PHE A 558 22.27 -1.46 -8.62
N ALA A 559 23.29 -1.66 -7.79
CA ALA A 559 23.15 -1.47 -6.34
C ALA A 559 22.93 0.01 -5.96
N LEU A 560 23.48 0.97 -6.74
CA LEU A 560 23.16 2.39 -6.60
C LEU A 560 21.74 2.73 -7.06
N GLU A 561 21.26 2.10 -8.14
CA GLU A 561 19.88 2.24 -8.62
C GLU A 561 18.89 1.73 -7.57
N GLU A 562 19.13 0.55 -6.99
CA GLU A 562 18.33 -0.01 -5.88
C GLU A 562 18.34 0.91 -4.64
N TYR A 563 19.51 1.46 -4.28
CA TYR A 563 19.62 2.44 -3.19
C TYR A 563 18.77 3.69 -3.49
N LEU A 564 18.91 4.32 -4.65
CA LEU A 564 18.18 5.56 -4.95
C LEU A 564 16.66 5.34 -5.04
N VAL A 565 16.21 4.24 -5.65
CA VAL A 565 14.80 3.87 -5.75
C VAL A 565 14.18 3.61 -4.37
N SER A 566 14.82 2.81 -3.52
CA SER A 566 14.33 2.52 -2.15
C SER A 566 14.21 3.78 -1.27
N HIS A 567 15.01 4.81 -1.59
CA HIS A 567 15.03 6.11 -0.90
C HIS A 567 14.12 7.18 -1.55
N GLY A 568 13.36 6.83 -2.60
CA GLY A 568 12.40 7.72 -3.27
C GLY A 568 13.03 8.75 -4.22
N ILE A 569 14.26 8.51 -4.68
CA ILE A 569 14.94 9.30 -5.71
C ILE A 569 14.81 8.58 -7.07
N PRO A 570 14.10 9.15 -8.06
CA PRO A 570 14.06 8.58 -9.39
C PRO A 570 15.43 8.62 -10.08
N CYS A 571 15.87 7.46 -10.54
CA CYS A 571 17.12 7.25 -11.28
C CYS A 571 16.89 6.34 -12.49
N TYR A 572 17.90 6.22 -13.36
CA TYR A 572 17.86 5.28 -14.49
C TYR A 572 19.27 4.88 -14.94
N SER A 573 19.52 3.56 -15.03
CA SER A 573 20.80 2.98 -15.42
C SER A 573 20.94 2.73 -16.94
N LEU A 574 21.94 3.37 -17.55
CA LEU A 574 22.40 3.13 -18.92
C LEU A 574 23.60 2.18 -18.88
N ASP A 575 23.40 0.90 -19.23
CA ASP A 575 24.48 -0.07 -19.43
C ASP A 575 24.69 -0.33 -20.94
N GLY A 576 25.88 -0.82 -21.30
CA GLY A 576 26.24 -1.30 -22.62
C GLY A 576 25.31 -2.41 -23.13
N ASP A 577 24.81 -3.26 -22.25
CA ASP A 577 23.85 -4.30 -22.64
C ASP A 577 22.50 -3.66 -23.08
N ASN A 578 22.00 -2.65 -22.35
CA ASN A 578 20.73 -1.97 -22.68
C ASN A 578 20.84 -1.09 -23.94
N ILE A 579 21.89 -0.26 -24.04
CA ILE A 579 22.02 0.74 -25.11
C ILE A 579 22.43 0.13 -26.46
N ARG A 580 23.20 -0.97 -26.47
CA ARG A 580 23.67 -1.60 -27.72
C ARG A 580 22.63 -2.43 -28.44
N HIS A 581 21.58 -2.89 -27.78
CA HIS A 581 20.44 -3.52 -28.46
C HIS A 581 19.46 -2.49 -29.05
N GLY A 582 19.44 -1.26 -28.54
CA GLY A 582 18.59 -0.16 -28.98
C GLY A 582 19.32 0.92 -29.79
N LEU A 583 19.60 2.05 -29.14
CA LEU A 583 20.09 3.29 -29.75
C LEU A 583 21.43 3.13 -30.49
N ASN A 584 22.31 2.27 -30.00
CA ASN A 584 23.66 2.10 -30.54
C ASN A 584 23.83 0.78 -31.33
N LYS A 585 22.74 0.10 -31.68
CA LYS A 585 22.77 -1.18 -32.42
C LYS A 585 23.40 -1.11 -33.82
N ASN A 586 23.54 0.10 -34.36
CA ASN A 586 24.14 0.36 -35.67
C ASN A 586 25.65 0.67 -35.62
N LEU A 587 26.27 0.64 -34.43
CA LEU A 587 27.67 0.99 -34.22
C LEU A 587 28.52 -0.27 -34.04
N GLY A 588 29.64 -0.34 -34.75
CA GLY A 588 30.60 -1.43 -34.65
C GLY A 588 31.60 -1.26 -33.49
N PHE A 589 32.77 -1.86 -33.66
CA PHE A 589 33.88 -1.78 -32.70
C PHE A 589 35.07 -0.94 -33.19
N SER A 590 34.92 -0.21 -34.30
CA SER A 590 35.95 0.71 -34.79
C SER A 590 36.17 1.89 -33.83
N THR A 591 37.29 2.60 -33.93
CA THR A 591 37.56 3.77 -33.07
C THR A 591 36.49 4.84 -33.21
N ALA A 592 36.03 5.12 -34.43
CA ALA A 592 34.96 6.09 -34.70
C ALA A 592 33.60 5.64 -34.13
N ASP A 593 33.28 4.34 -34.23
CA ASP A 593 32.06 3.78 -33.61
C ASP A 593 32.11 3.85 -32.08
N ARG A 594 33.29 3.65 -31.47
CA ARG A 594 33.49 3.76 -30.01
C ARG A 594 33.30 5.20 -29.54
N GLU A 595 33.88 6.18 -30.23
CA GLU A 595 33.71 7.62 -29.97
C GLU A 595 32.23 8.04 -30.10
N GLU A 596 31.57 7.69 -31.21
CA GLU A 596 30.14 7.99 -31.42
C GLU A 596 29.24 7.26 -30.40
N ASN A 597 29.58 6.04 -30.00
CA ASN A 597 28.86 5.31 -28.96
C ASN A 597 28.88 6.10 -27.64
N ILE A 598 30.06 6.54 -27.18
CA ILE A 598 30.19 7.33 -25.95
C ILE A 598 29.50 8.69 -26.08
N ARG A 599 29.66 9.38 -27.21
CA ARG A 599 29.00 10.67 -27.46
C ARG A 599 27.47 10.57 -27.40
N ARG A 600 26.87 9.52 -27.97
CA ARG A 600 25.41 9.27 -27.87
C ARG A 600 24.96 9.03 -26.43
N ILE A 601 25.72 8.23 -25.67
CA ILE A 601 25.43 7.97 -24.26
C ILE A 601 25.48 9.27 -23.45
N ALA A 602 26.46 10.13 -23.69
CA ALA A 602 26.59 11.41 -23.00
C ALA A 602 25.38 12.35 -23.25
N GLU A 603 24.91 12.47 -24.49
CA GLU A 603 23.71 13.28 -24.79
C GLU A 603 22.44 12.68 -24.18
N VAL A 604 22.28 11.34 -24.17
CA VAL A 604 21.13 10.69 -23.51
C VAL A 604 21.18 10.86 -21.99
N ALA A 605 22.35 10.70 -21.38
CA ALA A 605 22.53 10.91 -19.94
C ALA A 605 22.18 12.35 -19.53
N LYS A 606 22.59 13.33 -20.34
CA LYS A 606 22.20 14.74 -20.19
C LYS A 606 20.69 14.95 -20.31
N LEU A 607 19.98 14.22 -21.17
CA LEU A 607 18.51 14.33 -21.27
C LEU A 607 17.81 13.77 -20.02
N PHE A 608 18.29 12.65 -19.46
CA PHE A 608 17.77 12.11 -18.19
C PHE A 608 18.09 13.04 -17.00
N ALA A 609 19.31 13.58 -16.95
CA ALA A 609 19.71 14.58 -15.96
C ALA A 609 18.88 15.86 -16.12
N ASP A 610 18.67 16.39 -17.34
CA ASP A 610 17.80 17.55 -17.54
C ASP A 610 16.38 17.28 -17.07
N ALA A 611 15.82 16.10 -17.36
CA ALA A 611 14.48 15.69 -16.94
C ALA A 611 14.29 15.71 -15.42
N GLY A 612 15.37 15.53 -14.65
CA GLY A 612 15.40 15.58 -13.18
C GLY A 612 15.75 14.27 -12.49
N LEU A 613 16.16 13.24 -13.25
CA LEU A 613 16.56 11.94 -12.71
C LEU A 613 18.07 11.91 -12.44
N VAL A 614 18.49 11.02 -11.54
CA VAL A 614 19.90 10.60 -11.44
C VAL A 614 20.17 9.57 -12.54
N CYS A 615 20.89 9.97 -13.59
CA CYS A 615 21.29 9.04 -14.64
C CYS A 615 22.59 8.34 -14.25
N ILE A 616 22.59 7.01 -14.21
CA ILE A 616 23.78 6.20 -13.92
C ILE A 616 24.26 5.63 -15.25
N THR A 617 25.55 5.71 -15.58
CA THR A 617 26.10 5.13 -16.81
C THR A 617 27.22 4.13 -16.50
N SER A 618 27.17 2.94 -17.11
CA SER A 618 28.03 1.79 -16.77
C SER A 618 28.91 1.35 -17.95
N PHE A 619 29.74 2.23 -18.49
CA PHE A 619 30.50 1.99 -19.74
C PHE A 619 32.01 1.96 -19.52
N ILE A 620 32.72 1.12 -20.27
CA ILE A 620 34.19 1.06 -20.19
C ILE A 620 34.80 2.45 -20.43
N SER A 621 34.30 3.21 -21.42
CA SER A 621 34.70 4.60 -21.71
C SER A 621 36.22 4.84 -21.60
N PRO A 622 37.04 4.12 -22.40
CA PRO A 622 38.46 3.95 -22.12
C PRO A 622 39.32 5.19 -22.36
N PHE A 623 38.89 6.13 -23.21
CA PHE A 623 39.67 7.31 -23.58
C PHE A 623 39.22 8.54 -22.77
N GLY A 624 40.17 9.25 -22.18
CA GLY A 624 39.94 10.47 -21.40
C GLY A 624 39.33 11.58 -22.23
N LYS A 625 39.68 11.69 -23.52
CA LYS A 625 39.05 12.61 -24.49
C LYS A 625 37.52 12.48 -24.50
N ASP A 626 37.02 11.25 -24.60
CA ASP A 626 35.58 10.98 -24.73
C ASP A 626 34.83 11.29 -23.42
N ARG A 627 35.45 10.98 -22.27
CA ARG A 627 34.90 11.30 -20.94
C ARG A 627 34.89 12.80 -20.66
N ASN A 628 35.94 13.52 -21.07
CA ASN A 628 36.04 14.97 -20.97
C ASN A 628 34.98 15.68 -21.83
N GLU A 629 34.70 15.20 -23.06
CA GLU A 629 33.60 15.76 -23.86
C GLU A 629 32.23 15.43 -23.24
N ALA A 630 32.05 14.23 -22.67
CA ALA A 630 30.83 13.88 -21.94
C ALA A 630 30.60 14.80 -20.73
N LYS A 631 31.64 15.09 -19.93
CA LYS A 631 31.59 16.05 -18.80
C LYS A 631 31.20 17.44 -19.27
N LYS A 632 31.89 17.97 -20.28
CA LYS A 632 31.64 19.28 -20.90
C LYS A 632 30.22 19.44 -21.45
N ILE A 633 29.63 18.39 -22.04
CA ILE A 633 28.23 18.38 -22.51
C ILE A 633 27.25 18.69 -21.35
N HIS A 634 27.52 18.19 -20.14
CA HIS A 634 26.69 18.42 -18.94
C HIS A 634 26.96 19.79 -18.32
N GLU A 635 28.24 20.18 -18.19
CA GLU A 635 28.65 21.49 -17.65
C GLU A 635 28.09 22.66 -18.44
N VAL A 636 28.18 22.63 -19.78
CA VAL A 636 27.57 23.64 -20.68
C VAL A 636 26.05 23.70 -20.52
N SER A 637 25.43 22.59 -20.08
CA SER A 637 24.00 22.49 -19.82
C SER A 637 23.63 22.84 -18.36
N ASN A 638 24.58 23.25 -17.53
CA ASN A 638 24.43 23.48 -16.09
C ASN A 638 23.79 22.28 -15.36
N LEU A 639 24.31 21.08 -15.61
CA LEU A 639 23.92 19.81 -14.96
C LEU A 639 25.15 19.20 -14.30
N LYS A 640 24.97 18.62 -13.11
CA LYS A 640 26.08 17.98 -12.39
C LYS A 640 26.49 16.66 -13.06
N PHE A 641 27.79 16.44 -13.16
CA PHE A 641 28.41 15.25 -13.73
C PHE A 641 29.47 14.76 -12.74
N PHE A 642 29.48 13.46 -12.45
CA PHE A 642 30.40 12.83 -11.50
C PHE A 642 31.12 11.68 -12.19
N GLU A 643 32.40 11.85 -12.51
CA GLU A 643 33.24 10.79 -13.03
C GLU A 643 33.69 9.88 -11.88
N VAL A 644 33.20 8.65 -11.88
CA VAL A 644 33.50 7.65 -10.84
C VAL A 644 34.35 6.55 -11.44
N PHE A 645 35.63 6.51 -11.06
CA PHE A 645 36.59 5.53 -11.55
C PHE A 645 36.48 4.22 -10.76
N VAL A 646 35.92 3.19 -11.39
CA VAL A 646 35.85 1.82 -10.87
C VAL A 646 37.17 1.11 -11.16
N ASN A 647 38.08 1.21 -10.20
CA ASN A 647 39.48 0.81 -10.30
C ASN A 647 39.70 -0.58 -9.70
N ALA A 648 39.92 -1.57 -10.56
CA ALA A 648 40.39 -2.91 -10.21
C ALA A 648 41.66 -3.22 -11.04
N PRO A 649 42.67 -3.91 -10.47
CA PRO A 649 43.81 -4.41 -11.24
C PRO A 649 43.37 -5.32 -12.39
N LEU A 650 44.15 -5.36 -13.47
CA LEU A 650 43.82 -6.17 -14.66
C LEU A 650 43.72 -7.66 -14.32
N GLU A 651 44.59 -8.14 -13.43
CA GLU A 651 44.66 -9.52 -12.95
C GLU A 651 43.39 -9.91 -12.16
N VAL A 652 42.80 -8.94 -11.45
CA VAL A 652 41.52 -9.12 -10.74
C VAL A 652 40.36 -9.10 -11.72
N CYS A 653 40.41 -8.27 -12.76
CA CYS A 653 39.43 -8.26 -13.85
C CYS A 653 39.46 -9.57 -14.68
N GLU A 654 40.65 -10.08 -14.99
CA GLU A 654 40.88 -11.33 -15.70
C GLU A 654 40.47 -12.55 -14.87
N SER A 655 40.80 -12.61 -13.57
CA SER A 655 40.42 -13.76 -12.73
C SER A 655 38.91 -13.87 -12.50
N ARG A 656 38.17 -12.75 -12.57
CA ARG A 656 36.69 -12.74 -12.52
C ARG A 656 36.02 -13.20 -13.82
N ASP A 657 36.65 -12.97 -14.98
CA ASP A 657 36.13 -13.06 -16.37
C ASP A 657 34.61 -13.27 -16.53
N VAL A 658 33.80 -12.35 -15.97
CA VAL A 658 32.36 -12.54 -15.71
C VAL A 658 31.54 -12.88 -16.97
N LYS A 659 32.03 -12.44 -18.14
CA LYS A 659 31.38 -12.67 -19.46
C LYS A 659 32.21 -13.56 -20.40
N GLY A 660 33.28 -14.19 -19.91
CA GLY A 660 34.19 -15.02 -20.73
C GLY A 660 34.91 -14.25 -21.84
N LEU A 661 35.12 -12.94 -21.66
CA LEU A 661 35.66 -12.03 -22.67
C LEU A 661 37.18 -11.96 -22.63
N TYR A 662 37.79 -12.02 -21.44
CA TYR A 662 39.25 -12.01 -21.30
C TYR A 662 39.87 -13.27 -21.89
N LYS A 663 39.28 -14.45 -21.62
CA LYS A 663 39.70 -15.71 -22.25
C LYS A 663 39.67 -15.64 -23.78
N LYS A 664 38.62 -15.04 -24.36
CA LYS A 664 38.47 -14.88 -25.82
C LYS A 664 39.41 -13.84 -26.42
N ALA A 665 39.70 -12.75 -25.71
CA ALA A 665 40.70 -11.77 -26.11
C ALA A 665 42.11 -12.41 -26.12
N ARG A 666 42.49 -13.13 -25.05
CA ARG A 666 43.76 -13.88 -24.97
C ARG A 666 43.89 -14.98 -26.04
N ALA A 667 42.77 -15.55 -26.51
CA ALA A 667 42.73 -16.49 -27.64
C ALA A 667 42.76 -15.82 -29.03
N GLY A 668 42.75 -14.48 -29.11
CA GLY A 668 42.73 -13.73 -30.38
C GLY A 668 41.37 -13.67 -31.08
N GLU A 669 40.31 -14.19 -30.47
CA GLU A 669 38.93 -14.17 -31.01
C GLU A 669 38.30 -12.77 -30.96
N ILE A 670 38.70 -11.94 -29.97
CA ILE A 670 38.22 -10.56 -29.81
C ILE A 670 39.43 -9.62 -29.93
N LYS A 671 39.52 -8.89 -31.04
CA LYS A 671 40.61 -7.93 -31.30
C LYS A 671 40.28 -6.54 -30.75
N GLY A 672 41.29 -5.86 -30.21
CA GLY A 672 41.16 -4.49 -29.73
C GLY A 672 40.38 -4.40 -28.43
N PHE A 673 40.55 -5.40 -27.55
CA PHE A 673 39.89 -5.45 -26.26
C PHE A 673 40.62 -4.58 -25.23
N THR A 674 39.89 -3.67 -24.58
CA THR A 674 40.46 -2.73 -23.59
C THR A 674 41.09 -3.47 -22.41
N GLY A 675 42.36 -3.19 -22.14
CA GLY A 675 43.20 -3.86 -21.14
C GLY A 675 44.07 -4.97 -21.71
N ILE A 676 43.86 -5.41 -22.97
CA ILE A 676 44.66 -6.44 -23.64
C ILE A 676 45.36 -5.89 -24.89
N ASP A 677 44.59 -5.63 -25.97
CA ASP A 677 45.11 -5.09 -27.25
C ASP A 677 44.75 -3.61 -27.47
N SER A 678 44.21 -2.95 -26.44
CA SER A 678 43.84 -1.53 -26.48
C SER A 678 43.96 -0.95 -25.09
N GLU A 679 44.49 0.25 -24.98
CA GLU A 679 44.77 0.87 -23.69
C GLU A 679 43.49 1.33 -22.96
N TYR A 680 43.63 1.55 -21.66
CA TYR A 680 42.64 2.21 -20.81
C TYR A 680 43.33 3.42 -20.16
N GLU A 681 42.92 4.62 -20.57
CA GLU A 681 43.42 5.88 -20.01
C GLU A 681 42.70 6.13 -18.69
N LYS A 682 43.42 5.97 -17.57
CA LYS A 682 42.87 6.24 -16.23
C LYS A 682 42.43 7.71 -16.13
N PRO A 683 41.32 8.04 -15.45
CA PRO A 683 40.95 9.43 -15.20
C PRO A 683 42.00 10.16 -14.36
N ASP A 684 42.43 11.35 -14.80
CA ASP A 684 43.41 12.18 -14.08
C ASP A 684 42.80 12.85 -12.83
N SER A 685 41.52 13.24 -12.89
CA SER A 685 40.81 13.96 -11.84
C SER A 685 39.34 13.53 -11.71
N PRO A 686 39.07 12.24 -11.41
CA PRO A 686 37.70 11.76 -11.17
C PRO A 686 37.16 12.31 -9.85
N GLU A 687 35.85 12.55 -9.79
CA GLU A 687 35.16 12.95 -8.56
C GLU A 687 35.20 11.86 -7.46
N LEU A 688 35.36 10.57 -7.84
CA LEU A 688 35.57 9.48 -6.88
C LEU A 688 36.35 8.30 -7.51
N VAL A 689 37.16 7.61 -6.70
CA VAL A 689 37.86 6.38 -7.10
C VAL A 689 37.42 5.21 -6.21
N LEU A 690 36.74 4.23 -6.80
CA LEU A 690 36.29 3.01 -6.13
C LEU A 690 37.31 1.89 -6.34
N LYS A 691 38.01 1.49 -5.27
CA LYS A 691 38.98 0.38 -5.29
C LYS A 691 38.32 -1.00 -5.23
N THR A 692 37.64 -1.37 -6.29
CA THR A 692 36.91 -2.64 -6.38
C THR A 692 37.86 -3.84 -6.42
N GLY A 693 37.72 -4.76 -5.45
CA GLY A 693 38.68 -5.84 -5.21
C GLY A 693 39.43 -5.69 -3.87
N GLU A 694 39.51 -4.47 -3.34
CA GLU A 694 39.79 -4.20 -1.92
C GLU A 694 38.48 -4.00 -1.16
N LEU A 695 37.55 -3.20 -1.73
CA LEU A 695 36.26 -2.83 -1.13
C LEU A 695 35.13 -3.80 -1.49
N THR A 696 34.17 -3.95 -0.55
CA THR A 696 32.88 -4.59 -0.79
C THR A 696 31.93 -3.70 -1.61
N VAL A 697 30.83 -4.28 -2.12
CA VAL A 697 29.80 -3.52 -2.86
C VAL A 697 29.18 -2.43 -1.97
N ASN A 698 28.84 -2.74 -0.72
CA ASN A 698 28.21 -1.79 0.20
C ASN A 698 29.13 -0.60 0.50
N GLU A 699 30.43 -0.82 0.70
CA GLU A 699 31.41 0.26 0.89
C GLU A 699 31.55 1.13 -0.37
N CYS A 700 31.47 0.54 -1.56
CA CYS A 700 31.47 1.29 -2.81
C CYS A 700 30.21 2.15 -2.96
N ILE A 701 29.03 1.61 -2.64
CA ILE A 701 27.77 2.36 -2.67
C ILE A 701 27.79 3.51 -1.66
N GLN A 702 28.27 3.27 -0.44
CA GLN A 702 28.37 4.29 0.61
C GLN A 702 29.19 5.50 0.13
N GLN A 703 30.38 5.27 -0.44
CA GLN A 703 31.21 6.36 -0.97
C GLN A 703 30.55 7.16 -2.10
N VAL A 704 29.82 6.50 -3.01
CA VAL A 704 29.07 7.21 -4.08
C VAL A 704 27.89 7.99 -3.50
N VAL A 705 27.17 7.41 -2.53
CA VAL A 705 26.05 8.07 -1.84
C VAL A 705 26.51 9.31 -1.08
N ASP A 706 27.65 9.23 -0.39
CA ASP A 706 28.19 10.37 0.38
C ASP A 706 28.65 11.50 -0.56
N LEU A 707 29.31 11.20 -1.68
CA LEU A 707 29.57 12.18 -2.75
C LEU A 707 28.26 12.85 -3.23
N LEU A 708 27.19 12.09 -3.42
CA LEU A 708 25.91 12.63 -3.85
C LEU A 708 25.19 13.46 -2.76
N LYS A 709 25.47 13.22 -1.46
CA LYS A 709 24.99 14.04 -0.34
C LYS A 709 25.71 15.38 -0.25
N ASP A 710 27.05 15.36 -0.29
CA ASP A 710 27.89 16.57 -0.28
C ASP A 710 27.52 17.50 -1.43
N GLN A 711 27.08 16.91 -2.55
CA GLN A 711 26.62 17.61 -3.74
C GLN A 711 25.12 17.94 -3.75
N GLY A 712 24.37 17.67 -2.67
CA GLY A 712 22.96 18.02 -2.52
C GLY A 712 22.00 17.30 -3.48
N ILE A 713 22.45 16.21 -4.11
CA ILE A 713 21.60 15.36 -4.98
C ILE A 713 20.76 14.42 -4.13
N VAL A 714 21.40 13.77 -3.16
CA VAL A 714 20.80 12.95 -2.11
C VAL A 714 20.65 13.86 -0.87
N PRO A 715 19.43 14.25 -0.46
CA PRO A 715 19.25 14.95 0.82
C PRO A 715 19.97 14.27 1.98
N SER A 716 20.65 15.03 2.85
CA SER A 716 21.41 14.48 3.98
C SER A 716 20.57 13.62 4.92
N GLY A 717 19.31 14.01 5.18
CA GLY A 717 18.31 13.24 5.94
C GLY A 717 17.77 11.97 5.25
N LEU A 718 18.52 11.38 4.31
CA LEU A 718 18.20 10.09 3.68
C LEU A 718 18.89 8.90 4.32
N THR A 719 20.11 9.10 4.81
CA THR A 719 20.70 8.13 5.72
C THR A 719 20.24 8.44 7.12
N GLU A 720 19.86 7.39 7.85
CA GLU A 720 19.58 7.43 9.28
C GLU A 720 20.92 7.47 10.04
N GLU A 721 21.65 8.55 9.82
CA GLU A 721 22.83 8.89 10.59
C GLU A 721 22.38 9.21 12.01
N ILE A 722 22.97 8.51 12.98
CA ILE A 722 22.48 8.51 14.37
C ILE A 722 22.77 9.89 14.97
N ASN A 723 21.71 10.64 15.20
CA ASN A 723 21.74 11.96 15.81
C ASN A 723 21.89 11.82 17.33
N GLU A 724 23.12 11.62 17.79
CA GLU A 724 23.43 11.67 19.23
C GLU A 724 23.41 13.13 19.70
N LEU A 725 22.76 13.38 20.84
CA LEU A 725 22.56 14.71 21.41
C LEU A 725 23.53 15.00 22.58
N PHE A 726 24.65 14.27 22.64
CA PHE A 726 25.71 14.53 23.62
C PHE A 726 26.49 15.80 23.24
N VAL A 727 26.79 16.62 24.25
CA VAL A 727 27.77 17.70 24.12
C VAL A 727 29.14 17.08 23.76
N PRO A 728 29.83 17.55 22.71
CA PRO A 728 31.17 17.07 22.38
C PRO A 728 32.14 17.20 23.56
N GLU A 729 32.99 16.20 23.80
CA GLU A 729 33.85 16.13 24.99
C GLU A 729 34.70 17.40 25.22
N ASN A 730 35.15 18.04 24.14
CA ASN A 730 35.93 19.29 24.17
C ASN A 730 35.12 20.56 24.50
N LYS A 731 33.81 20.44 24.75
CA LYS A 731 32.90 21.52 25.13
C LYS A 731 32.22 21.32 26.49
N ILE A 732 32.33 20.13 27.11
CA ILE A 732 31.57 19.78 28.32
C ILE A 732 31.78 20.81 29.45
N ASP A 733 33.02 21.22 29.74
CA ASP A 733 33.29 22.21 30.81
C ASP A 733 32.63 23.58 30.54
N LEU A 734 32.54 23.99 29.27
CA LEU A 734 31.90 25.24 28.86
C LEU A 734 30.38 25.16 29.05
N GLU A 735 29.76 24.09 28.54
CA GLU A 735 28.30 23.89 28.66
C GLU A 735 27.90 23.62 30.12
N LEU A 736 28.75 22.98 30.93
CA LEU A 736 28.52 22.83 32.37
C LEU A 736 28.57 24.18 33.10
N SER A 737 29.46 25.08 32.68
CA SER A 737 29.51 26.46 33.18
C SER A 737 28.27 27.26 32.77
N ASP A 738 27.83 27.18 31.51
CA ASP A 738 26.59 27.83 31.04
C ASP A 738 25.38 27.28 31.81
N ALA A 739 25.25 25.94 31.85
CA ALA A 739 24.20 25.23 32.57
C ALA A 739 24.07 25.71 34.01
N ASN A 740 25.17 26.04 34.70
CA ASN A 740 25.15 26.54 36.08
C ASN A 740 24.50 27.93 36.25
N THR A 741 24.48 28.76 35.21
CA THR A 741 23.79 30.07 35.20
C THR A 741 22.30 29.95 34.88
N LEU A 742 21.89 28.88 34.19
CA LEU A 742 20.52 28.70 33.71
C LEU A 742 19.53 28.31 34.82
N PRO A 743 18.25 28.71 34.70
CA PRO A 743 17.18 28.20 35.55
C PRO A 743 17.01 26.69 35.38
N THR A 744 16.48 26.01 36.40
CA THR A 744 16.44 24.55 36.46
C THR A 744 15.02 23.97 36.41
N VAL A 745 14.87 22.75 35.88
CA VAL A 745 13.72 21.85 36.09
C VAL A 745 14.20 20.58 36.76
N ASN A 746 13.53 20.13 37.82
CA ASN A 746 13.79 18.82 38.41
C ASN A 746 13.06 17.74 37.61
N ILE A 747 13.79 16.74 37.13
CA ILE A 747 13.24 15.65 36.31
C ILE A 747 13.18 14.33 37.09
N THR A 748 12.25 13.45 36.72
CA THR A 748 12.08 12.13 37.35
C THR A 748 13.06 11.09 36.77
N LYS A 749 13.05 9.88 37.34
CA LYS A 749 13.81 8.74 36.77
C LYS A 749 13.28 8.33 35.38
N LEU A 750 11.98 8.49 35.12
CA LEU A 750 11.36 8.20 33.83
C LEU A 750 11.83 9.19 32.77
N ASP A 751 11.89 10.48 33.13
CA ASP A 751 12.36 11.54 32.24
C ASP A 751 13.84 11.37 31.92
N LEU A 752 14.68 10.98 32.90
CA LEU A 752 16.10 10.67 32.64
C LEU A 752 16.28 9.50 31.66
N GLN A 753 15.37 8.51 31.67
CA GLN A 753 15.39 7.43 30.68
C GLN A 753 15.04 7.96 29.28
N TRP A 754 14.10 8.90 29.16
CA TRP A 754 13.84 9.59 27.88
C TRP A 754 14.99 10.51 27.45
N VAL A 755 15.66 11.19 28.37
CA VAL A 755 16.91 11.92 28.10
C VAL A 755 17.96 10.96 27.54
N GLN A 756 18.15 9.75 28.12
CA GLN A 756 19.07 8.75 27.58
C GLN A 756 18.67 8.27 26.17
N VAL A 757 17.38 8.00 25.94
CA VAL A 757 16.85 7.61 24.61
C VAL A 757 17.15 8.65 23.55
N LEU A 758 16.98 9.93 23.88
CA LEU A 758 17.29 11.06 23.01
C LEU A 758 18.80 11.23 22.81
N ALA A 759 19.58 11.22 23.91
CA ALA A 759 21.03 11.43 23.90
C ALA A 759 21.77 10.44 23.00
N GLU A 760 21.40 9.15 23.08
CA GLU A 760 22.00 8.07 22.29
C GLU A 760 21.42 7.99 20.85
N GLY A 761 20.51 8.88 20.47
CA GLY A 761 19.98 8.97 19.10
C GLY A 761 18.98 7.88 18.70
N TRP A 762 18.40 7.13 19.65
CA TRP A 762 17.39 6.10 19.35
C TRP A 762 16.15 6.67 18.64
N ALA A 763 15.84 7.95 18.88
CA ALA A 763 14.73 8.69 18.29
C ALA A 763 15.16 9.61 17.13
N THR A 764 16.28 9.32 16.46
CA THR A 764 16.75 10.02 15.26
C THR A 764 15.61 10.22 14.25
N PRO A 765 15.35 11.45 13.76
CA PRO A 765 16.24 12.63 13.80
C PRO A 765 15.84 13.72 14.81
N LEU A 766 15.08 13.42 15.88
CA LEU A 766 14.71 14.45 16.87
C LEU A 766 15.96 15.19 17.42
N THR A 767 15.86 16.51 17.58
CA THR A 767 16.90 17.36 18.21
C THR A 767 16.74 17.48 19.71
N GLY A 768 15.67 16.93 20.29
CA GLY A 768 15.39 16.94 21.71
C GLY A 768 13.98 16.42 22.01
N PHE A 769 13.34 16.96 23.05
CA PHE A 769 11.95 16.65 23.35
C PHE A 769 11.02 17.32 22.33
N MET A 770 9.97 16.62 21.93
CA MET A 770 9.14 17.04 20.80
C MET A 770 8.52 18.43 20.98
N ARG A 771 8.65 19.24 19.94
CA ARG A 771 7.85 20.45 19.68
C ARG A 771 6.39 20.07 19.38
N GLU A 772 5.45 21.00 19.53
CA GLU A 772 4.01 20.74 19.35
C GLU A 772 3.72 20.15 17.96
N ARG A 773 4.41 20.66 16.93
CA ARG A 773 4.32 20.17 15.55
C ARG A 773 4.67 18.69 15.43
N GLU A 774 5.75 18.26 16.09
CA GLU A 774 6.24 16.88 16.06
C GLU A 774 5.30 15.97 16.87
N PHE A 775 4.91 16.43 18.07
CA PHE A 775 3.93 15.76 18.93
C PHE A 775 2.60 15.48 18.22
N LEU A 776 2.05 16.46 17.50
CA LEU A 776 0.83 16.30 16.70
C LEU A 776 1.04 15.34 15.52
N GLN A 777 2.16 15.44 14.80
CA GLN A 777 2.47 14.50 13.71
C GLN A 777 2.53 13.06 14.21
N VAL A 778 3.21 12.83 15.33
CA VAL A 778 3.34 11.53 15.99
C VAL A 778 2.00 11.00 16.48
N LEU A 779 1.19 11.81 17.18
CA LEU A 779 -0.12 11.39 17.69
C LEU A 779 -1.16 11.08 16.59
N HIS A 780 -1.10 11.76 15.45
CA HIS A 780 -2.10 11.62 14.40
C HIS A 780 -1.68 10.68 13.25
N PHE A 781 -0.39 10.58 12.95
CA PHE A 781 0.13 9.83 11.80
C PHE A 781 1.12 8.73 12.17
N GLY A 782 1.60 8.67 13.42
CA GLY A 782 2.63 7.72 13.85
C GLY A 782 3.97 7.92 13.13
N SER A 783 4.22 9.12 12.61
CA SER A 783 5.41 9.45 11.81
C SER A 783 5.69 10.94 11.87
N LEU A 784 6.98 11.30 11.83
CA LEU A 784 7.40 12.64 11.44
C LEU A 784 7.32 12.76 9.90
N LEU A 785 6.99 13.95 9.41
CA LEU A 785 6.73 14.22 8.00
C LEU A 785 7.71 15.24 7.39
N ASP A 786 8.37 16.03 8.23
CA ASP A 786 9.34 17.03 7.82
C ASP A 786 10.66 16.36 7.41
N GLY A 787 11.11 16.62 6.16
CA GLY A 787 12.27 15.93 5.57
C GLY A 787 11.98 14.55 4.94
N GLY A 788 10.77 14.01 5.15
CA GLY A 788 10.30 12.72 4.64
C GLY A 788 9.47 11.99 5.70
N THR A 789 8.81 10.89 5.31
CA THR A 789 8.02 10.08 6.26
C THR A 789 8.94 9.17 7.08
N ILE A 790 9.14 9.51 8.35
CA ILE A 790 10.00 8.78 9.29
C ILE A 790 9.09 8.16 10.36
N ASN A 791 9.16 6.84 10.55
CA ASN A 791 8.33 6.20 11.57
C ASN A 791 8.73 6.68 12.97
N LEU A 792 7.76 7.21 13.71
CA LEU A 792 7.92 7.57 15.12
C LEU A 792 6.53 7.63 15.74
N SER A 793 6.17 6.58 16.47
CA SER A 793 4.78 6.30 16.87
C SER A 793 4.42 6.70 18.30
N ILE A 794 5.37 7.19 19.09
CA ILE A 794 5.19 7.50 20.51
C ILE A 794 5.63 8.94 20.83
N PRO A 795 4.84 9.71 21.59
CA PRO A 795 5.27 11.01 22.10
C PRO A 795 6.47 10.90 23.05
N ILE A 796 7.59 11.52 22.69
CA ILE A 796 8.79 11.69 23.52
C ILE A 796 8.83 13.16 23.96
N VAL A 797 8.27 13.43 25.14
CA VAL A 797 7.91 14.78 25.61
C VAL A 797 8.29 14.95 27.08
N LEU A 798 8.66 16.17 27.48
CA LEU A 798 8.98 16.53 28.86
C LEU A 798 7.76 17.24 29.50
N PRO A 799 7.03 16.61 30.43
CA PRO A 799 5.92 17.27 31.12
C PRO A 799 6.42 18.23 32.21
N VAL A 800 5.82 19.42 32.29
CA VAL A 800 6.14 20.45 33.30
C VAL A 800 4.86 21.00 33.96
N SER A 801 4.97 21.42 35.22
CA SER A 801 3.84 21.99 35.97
C SER A 801 3.49 23.41 35.47
N ASN A 802 2.37 23.97 35.94
CA ASN A 802 2.02 25.36 35.62
C ASN A 802 3.07 26.33 36.19
N GLU A 803 3.55 26.08 37.40
CA GLU A 803 4.54 26.89 38.11
C GLU A 803 5.90 26.84 37.40
N ASP A 804 6.32 25.66 36.92
CA ASP A 804 7.54 25.54 36.12
C ASP A 804 7.39 26.18 34.74
N LYS A 805 6.24 26.02 34.07
CA LYS A 805 5.96 26.70 32.80
C LYS A 805 6.03 28.22 32.97
N ASP A 806 5.33 28.80 33.95
CA ASP A 806 5.26 30.26 34.11
C ASP A 806 6.59 30.87 34.59
N ARG A 807 7.44 30.08 35.25
CA ARG A 807 8.81 30.46 35.66
C ARG A 807 9.82 30.40 34.50
N LEU A 808 9.56 29.61 33.46
CA LEU A 808 10.50 29.34 32.36
C LEU A 808 10.06 29.92 31.02
N ASP A 809 8.80 30.35 30.91
CA ASP A 809 8.28 31.00 29.70
C ASP A 809 9.12 32.23 29.34
N GLY A 810 9.45 32.36 28.05
CA GLY A 810 10.38 33.39 27.55
C GLY A 810 11.87 33.18 27.87
N CYS A 811 12.28 32.15 28.62
CA CYS A 811 13.71 31.82 28.79
C CYS A 811 14.30 31.19 27.52
N ALA A 812 15.48 31.64 27.09
CA ALA A 812 16.15 31.08 25.91
C ALA A 812 16.67 29.64 26.13
N ALA A 813 16.98 29.27 27.37
CA ALA A 813 17.39 27.93 27.76
C ALA A 813 17.13 27.64 29.25
N PHE A 814 17.04 26.36 29.62
CA PHE A 814 16.99 25.91 31.02
C PHE A 814 17.70 24.55 31.20
N ALA A 815 18.20 24.26 32.40
CA ALA A 815 18.92 23.02 32.72
C ALA A 815 18.00 21.96 33.34
N LEU A 816 18.13 20.71 32.90
CA LEU A 816 17.46 19.55 33.50
C LEU A 816 18.30 19.02 34.67
N VAL A 817 17.68 18.80 35.83
CA VAL A 817 18.32 18.37 37.07
C VAL A 817 17.76 17.03 37.54
N PHE A 818 18.64 16.03 37.71
CA PHE A 818 18.29 14.75 38.32
C PHE A 818 19.13 14.51 39.56
N LYS A 819 18.48 14.25 40.71
CA LYS A 819 19.14 14.03 42.02
C LYS A 819 20.22 15.09 42.35
N GLY A 820 19.93 16.36 42.05
CA GLY A 820 20.82 17.50 42.31
C GLY A 820 21.96 17.70 41.31
N ARG A 821 22.08 16.87 40.26
CA ARG A 821 23.04 17.04 39.17
C ARG A 821 22.35 17.61 37.94
N ARG A 822 22.94 18.64 37.30
CA ARG A 822 22.54 19.08 35.95
C ARG A 822 22.97 17.99 34.95
N VAL A 823 22.05 17.50 34.13
CA VAL A 823 22.30 16.38 33.18
C VAL A 823 22.18 16.79 31.71
N ALA A 824 21.41 17.82 31.42
CA ALA A 824 21.21 18.34 30.08
C ALA A 824 20.78 19.81 30.12
N ILE A 825 20.89 20.50 28.99
CA ILE A 825 20.31 21.83 28.72
C ILE A 825 19.20 21.66 27.68
N MET A 826 18.05 22.29 27.90
CA MET A 826 17.03 22.51 26.89
C MET A 826 17.20 23.94 26.35
N ARG A 827 17.48 24.08 25.05
CA ARG A 827 17.57 25.38 24.35
C ARG A 827 16.35 25.61 23.46
N ASN A 828 16.05 26.89 23.22
CA ASN A 828 14.92 27.35 22.40
C ASN A 828 13.57 26.68 22.79
N PRO A 829 13.20 26.65 24.08
CA PRO A 829 12.05 25.88 24.52
C PRO A 829 10.74 26.47 24.01
N GLU A 830 9.77 25.60 23.73
CA GLU A 830 8.36 25.94 23.53
C GLU A 830 7.48 25.18 24.52
N PHE A 831 6.44 25.85 25.02
CA PHE A 831 5.50 25.28 25.98
C PHE A 831 4.11 25.17 25.36
N TYR A 832 3.56 23.96 25.33
CA TYR A 832 2.24 23.68 24.75
C TYR A 832 1.42 22.73 25.64
N VAL A 833 0.10 22.70 25.44
CA VAL A 833 -0.83 22.01 26.35
C VAL A 833 -0.73 20.49 26.18
N HIS A 834 -0.59 19.75 27.28
CA HIS A 834 -0.38 18.30 27.25
C HIS A 834 -1.61 17.49 26.77
N ARG A 835 -2.83 18.01 27.00
CA ARG A 835 -4.11 17.38 26.59
C ARG A 835 -4.16 15.87 26.92
N LYS A 836 -3.83 15.53 28.18
CA LYS A 836 -3.55 14.17 28.67
C LYS A 836 -4.56 13.11 28.21
N GLU A 837 -5.86 13.37 28.29
CA GLU A 837 -6.90 12.44 27.85
C GLU A 837 -6.80 12.10 26.36
N GLU A 838 -6.62 13.12 25.50
CA GLU A 838 -6.47 12.95 24.06
C GLU A 838 -5.17 12.21 23.72
N ARG A 839 -4.05 12.57 24.37
CA ARG A 839 -2.78 11.84 24.26
C ARG A 839 -2.99 10.37 24.60
N CYS A 840 -3.61 10.07 25.74
CA CYS A 840 -3.81 8.71 26.21
C CYS A 840 -4.71 7.90 25.27
N ALA A 841 -5.86 8.46 24.88
CA ALA A 841 -6.79 7.85 23.94
C ALA A 841 -6.15 7.50 22.60
N ARG A 842 -5.32 8.40 22.03
CA ARG A 842 -4.64 8.17 20.74
C ARG A 842 -3.47 7.19 20.87
N GLN A 843 -2.63 7.33 21.89
CA GLN A 843 -1.42 6.53 22.05
C GLN A 843 -1.72 5.08 22.47
N TRP A 844 -2.64 4.86 23.41
CA TRP A 844 -2.98 3.52 23.94
C TRP A 844 -4.28 2.93 23.40
N GLY A 845 -5.16 3.70 22.75
CA GLY A 845 -6.51 3.23 22.39
C GLY A 845 -7.47 3.11 23.59
N THR A 846 -7.05 3.58 24.77
CA THR A 846 -7.83 3.62 26.02
C THR A 846 -7.35 4.79 26.88
N THR A 847 -8.20 5.26 27.78
CA THR A 847 -7.88 6.29 28.79
C THR A 847 -7.84 5.71 30.22
N CYS A 848 -7.96 4.39 30.40
CA CYS A 848 -8.05 3.72 31.70
C CYS A 848 -6.95 4.17 32.69
N HIS A 849 -7.34 4.86 33.75
CA HIS A 849 -6.42 5.44 34.76
C HIS A 849 -5.62 4.36 35.52
N GLN A 850 -6.09 3.12 35.55
CA GLN A 850 -5.39 1.98 36.16
C GLN A 850 -4.29 1.39 35.27
N HIS A 851 -4.19 1.80 34.00
CA HIS A 851 -3.09 1.38 33.14
C HIS A 851 -1.80 2.06 33.65
N PRO A 852 -0.73 1.30 33.95
CA PRO A 852 0.33 1.80 34.83
C PRO A 852 1.17 2.93 34.20
N TYR A 853 1.34 2.98 32.88
CA TYR A 853 1.96 4.14 32.21
C TYR A 853 1.02 5.35 32.09
N ILE A 854 -0.24 5.15 31.67
CA ILE A 854 -1.28 6.20 31.68
C ILE A 854 -1.38 6.87 33.06
N LYS A 855 -1.33 6.11 34.15
CA LYS A 855 -1.31 6.65 35.52
C LYS A 855 -0.21 7.72 35.69
N MET A 856 1.03 7.41 35.32
CA MET A 856 2.14 8.37 35.37
C MET A 856 1.93 9.59 34.45
N VAL A 857 1.31 9.41 33.28
CA VAL A 857 0.95 10.53 32.38
C VAL A 857 -0.11 11.44 33.03
N MET A 858 -1.13 10.86 33.66
CA MET A 858 -2.18 11.62 34.33
C MET A 858 -1.66 12.38 35.56
N GLU A 859 -0.71 11.78 36.29
CA GLU A 859 -0.03 12.37 37.46
C GLU A 859 1.06 13.40 37.11
N SER A 860 1.47 13.51 35.83
CA SER A 860 2.50 14.45 35.37
C SER A 860 1.99 15.89 35.17
N GLY A 861 2.83 16.81 34.69
CA GLY A 861 2.47 18.21 34.42
C GLY A 861 1.39 18.42 33.35
N GLU A 862 0.72 19.59 33.39
CA GLU A 862 -0.32 20.00 32.43
C GLU A 862 0.23 20.57 31.11
N TRP A 863 1.50 20.97 31.11
CA TRP A 863 2.21 21.47 29.94
C TRP A 863 3.28 20.48 29.49
N LEU A 864 3.65 20.57 28.21
CA LEU A 864 4.80 19.91 27.62
C LEU A 864 5.83 20.96 27.20
N ALA A 865 7.09 20.69 27.46
CA ALA A 865 8.23 21.48 27.01
C ALA A 865 8.94 20.74 25.86
N GLY A 866 8.89 21.33 24.66
CA GLY A 866 9.66 20.89 23.49
C GLY A 866 10.87 21.80 23.28
N GLY A 867 11.95 21.31 22.67
CA GLY A 867 13.16 22.10 22.49
C GLY A 867 14.37 21.29 22.03
N ASP A 868 15.46 22.00 21.76
CA ASP A 868 16.73 21.40 21.36
C ASP A 868 17.49 20.95 22.63
N LEU A 869 17.85 19.68 22.72
CA LEU A 869 18.41 19.07 23.94
C LEU A 869 19.92 18.85 23.77
N GLU A 870 20.70 19.35 24.72
CA GLU A 870 22.14 19.15 24.80
C GLU A 870 22.47 18.38 26.08
N VAL A 871 22.89 17.12 25.95
CA VAL A 871 23.11 16.22 27.09
C VAL A 871 24.58 16.26 27.50
N LEU A 872 24.85 16.69 28.73
CA LEU A 872 26.18 17.09 29.19
C LEU A 872 27.15 15.90 29.32
N GLU A 873 26.66 14.76 29.80
CA GLU A 873 27.46 13.55 30.03
C GLU A 873 26.68 12.29 29.62
N ARG A 874 27.40 11.21 29.27
CA ARG A 874 26.78 9.90 29.03
C ARG A 874 26.08 9.38 30.27
N ILE A 875 24.78 9.11 30.16
CA ILE A 875 23.96 8.57 31.25
C ILE A 875 24.46 7.17 31.66
N LYS A 876 24.82 7.02 32.94
CA LYS A 876 25.21 5.75 33.58
C LYS A 876 24.34 5.50 34.80
N TRP A 877 23.88 4.26 34.96
CA TRP A 877 23.00 3.88 36.07
C TRP A 877 23.76 3.36 37.29
N ASN A 878 25.00 2.91 37.11
CA ASN A 878 25.88 2.37 38.14
C ASN A 878 25.24 1.19 38.92
N ASP A 879 24.44 0.39 38.21
CA ASP A 879 23.70 -0.78 38.71
C ASP A 879 24.36 -2.11 38.35
N GLY A 880 25.61 -2.08 37.85
CA GLY A 880 26.35 -3.24 37.38
C GLY A 880 25.94 -3.76 36.00
N LEU A 881 25.11 -3.03 35.25
CA LEU A 881 24.63 -3.41 33.90
C LEU A 881 24.99 -2.42 32.78
N ASP A 882 25.69 -1.32 33.07
CA ASP A 882 26.01 -0.29 32.08
C ASP A 882 26.85 -0.82 30.90
N GLN A 883 27.65 -1.87 31.10
CA GLN A 883 28.39 -2.56 30.03
C GLN A 883 27.50 -3.22 28.96
N TYR A 884 26.21 -3.40 29.23
CA TYR A 884 25.21 -3.86 28.26
C TYR A 884 24.41 -2.71 27.64
N ARG A 885 24.51 -1.48 28.15
CA ARG A 885 23.81 -0.28 27.63
C ARG A 885 24.59 0.35 26.49
N LEU A 886 24.60 -0.39 25.38
CA LEU A 886 25.29 -0.01 24.14
C LEU A 886 24.43 0.97 23.34
N THR A 887 25.03 2.08 22.90
CA THR A 887 24.33 3.04 22.00
C THR A 887 24.09 2.40 20.63
N PRO A 888 23.19 2.95 19.79
CA PRO A 888 23.03 2.53 18.40
C PRO A 888 24.33 2.55 17.59
N ARG A 889 25.25 3.49 17.91
CA ARG A 889 26.56 3.59 17.25
C ARG A 889 27.50 2.47 17.70
N GLU A 890 27.55 2.17 19.00
CA GLU A 890 28.31 1.04 19.54
C GLU A 890 27.79 -0.31 19.05
N LEU A 891 26.47 -0.46 18.88
CA LEU A 891 25.86 -1.65 18.28
C LEU A 891 26.28 -1.83 16.81
N LYS A 892 26.17 -0.78 15.97
CA LYS A 892 26.66 -0.82 14.58
C LYS A 892 28.14 -1.18 14.50
N GLN A 893 28.96 -0.65 15.41
CA GLN A 893 30.37 -0.98 15.49
C GLN A 893 30.61 -2.46 15.85
N LYS A 894 29.89 -3.01 16.85
CA LYS A 894 29.99 -4.45 17.19
C LYS A 894 29.53 -5.37 16.04
N PHE A 895 28.46 -5.03 15.32
CA PHE A 895 28.03 -5.82 14.15
C PHE A 895 29.11 -5.85 13.07
N LYS A 896 29.80 -4.72 12.83
CA LYS A 896 30.93 -4.62 11.92
C LYS A 896 32.12 -5.47 12.38
N GLU A 897 32.45 -5.44 13.68
CA GLU A 897 33.55 -6.24 14.27
C GLU A 897 33.31 -7.75 14.17
N MET A 898 32.06 -8.21 14.35
CA MET A 898 31.69 -9.62 14.12
C MET A 898 31.70 -10.02 12.63
N GLY A 899 31.73 -9.02 11.72
CA GLY A 899 31.56 -9.21 10.29
C GLY A 899 30.16 -9.74 9.94
N ALA A 900 29.12 -9.24 10.62
CA ALA A 900 27.74 -9.65 10.39
C ALA A 900 27.26 -9.21 9.00
N ASP A 901 26.59 -10.10 8.27
CA ASP A 901 25.97 -9.81 6.97
C ASP A 901 24.44 -9.74 7.01
N ALA A 902 23.84 -10.11 8.14
CA ALA A 902 22.44 -9.87 8.49
C ALA A 902 22.28 -9.69 10.00
N ILE A 903 21.59 -8.65 10.44
CA ILE A 903 21.26 -8.41 11.85
C ILE A 903 19.76 -8.62 12.04
N PHE A 904 19.38 -9.47 13.00
CA PHE A 904 17.99 -9.71 13.35
C PHE A 904 17.72 -9.46 14.84
N ALA A 905 16.78 -8.56 15.14
CA ALA A 905 16.48 -8.14 16.49
C ALA A 905 15.31 -8.92 17.12
N PHE A 906 15.47 -9.23 18.41
CA PHE A 906 14.41 -9.76 19.27
C PHE A 906 14.20 -8.82 20.47
N GLN A 907 13.09 -8.07 20.45
CA GLN A 907 12.63 -7.23 21.57
C GLN A 907 11.98 -8.09 22.65
N LEU A 908 12.32 -7.84 23.92
CA LEU A 908 11.72 -8.53 25.06
C LEU A 908 11.72 -7.68 26.34
N ARG A 909 10.70 -7.89 27.17
CA ARG A 909 10.61 -7.40 28.56
C ARG A 909 10.50 -8.53 29.60
N ASN A 910 10.41 -9.78 29.12
CA ASN A 910 10.13 -10.99 29.90
C ASN A 910 11.33 -11.95 29.86
N PRO A 911 11.43 -12.92 30.80
CA PRO A 911 12.36 -14.04 30.69
C PRO A 911 12.26 -14.80 29.36
N VAL A 912 13.39 -15.33 28.87
CA VAL A 912 13.44 -16.13 27.63
C VAL A 912 13.07 -17.58 27.96
N HIS A 913 11.90 -18.03 27.49
CA HIS A 913 11.54 -19.44 27.41
C HIS A 913 11.78 -19.98 25.99
N ASN A 914 11.78 -21.29 25.80
CA ASN A 914 12.14 -21.93 24.52
C ASN A 914 11.18 -21.59 23.37
N GLY A 915 9.98 -21.07 23.66
CA GLY A 915 9.12 -20.48 22.63
C GLY A 915 9.70 -19.23 21.97
N HIS A 916 10.41 -18.38 22.73
CA HIS A 916 11.14 -17.23 22.19
C HIS A 916 12.40 -17.72 21.44
N ALA A 917 13.09 -18.71 22.00
CA ALA A 917 14.24 -19.34 21.34
C ALA A 917 13.86 -19.93 19.98
N LEU A 918 12.72 -20.62 19.86
CA LEU A 918 12.21 -21.14 18.60
C LEU A 918 12.05 -20.06 17.53
N LEU A 919 11.51 -18.89 17.87
CA LEU A 919 11.39 -17.75 16.96
C LEU A 919 12.76 -17.22 16.49
N MET A 920 13.73 -17.12 17.41
CA MET A 920 15.09 -16.65 17.12
C MET A 920 15.90 -17.66 16.29
N GLN A 921 15.83 -18.95 16.64
CA GLN A 921 16.46 -20.06 15.92
C GLN A 921 15.88 -20.25 14.52
N ASP A 922 14.55 -20.19 14.37
CA ASP A 922 13.91 -20.32 13.07
C ASP A 922 14.21 -19.12 12.16
N THR A 923 14.32 -17.91 12.74
CA THR A 923 14.79 -16.72 12.01
C THR A 923 16.23 -16.93 11.49
N ARG A 924 17.15 -17.36 12.36
CA ARG A 924 18.54 -17.68 11.98
C ARG A 924 18.59 -18.69 10.82
N ARG A 925 17.83 -19.78 10.92
CA ARG A 925 17.70 -20.80 9.87
C ARG A 925 17.23 -20.19 8.53
N ARG A 926 16.13 -19.43 8.52
CA ARG A 926 15.61 -18.79 7.30
C ARG A 926 16.61 -17.82 6.66
N LEU A 927 17.43 -17.12 7.46
CA LEU A 927 18.46 -16.23 6.94
C LEU A 927 19.62 -17.02 6.29
N LEU A 928 20.07 -18.11 6.92
CA LEU A 928 21.06 -19.02 6.31
C LEU A 928 20.53 -19.64 5.00
N GLU A 929 19.27 -20.05 4.97
CA GLU A 929 18.59 -20.57 3.76
C GLU A 929 18.48 -19.52 2.64
N ARG A 930 18.30 -18.23 2.98
CA ARG A 930 18.34 -17.11 2.04
C ARG A 930 19.75 -16.75 1.55
N GLY A 931 20.79 -17.39 2.08
CA GLY A 931 22.16 -17.26 1.61
C GLY A 931 23.10 -16.43 2.48
N TYR A 932 22.61 -15.73 3.50
CA TYR A 932 23.44 -15.04 4.50
C TYR A 932 24.37 -16.04 5.20
N LYS A 933 25.59 -15.62 5.54
CA LYS A 933 26.68 -16.45 6.07
C LYS A 933 26.94 -16.21 7.56
N LYS A 934 26.75 -14.98 8.02
CA LYS A 934 26.96 -14.54 9.40
C LYS A 934 25.76 -13.72 9.91
N PRO A 935 24.56 -14.32 9.97
CA PRO A 935 23.44 -13.68 10.65
C PRO A 935 23.77 -13.54 12.15
N VAL A 936 23.52 -12.38 12.74
CA VAL A 936 23.74 -12.09 14.17
C VAL A 936 22.44 -11.71 14.84
N LEU A 937 22.13 -12.38 15.96
CA LEU A 937 20.99 -12.06 16.82
C LEU A 937 21.33 -10.84 17.68
N LEU A 938 20.48 -9.83 17.64
CA LEU A 938 20.43 -8.77 18.66
C LEU A 938 19.35 -9.13 19.68
N LEU A 939 19.74 -9.83 20.75
CA LEU A 939 18.88 -10.14 21.89
C LEU A 939 18.80 -8.89 22.78
N HIS A 940 17.66 -8.21 22.77
CA HIS A 940 17.62 -6.80 23.15
C HIS A 940 16.61 -6.50 24.27
N PRO A 941 16.85 -6.98 25.51
CA PRO A 941 15.98 -6.70 26.65
C PRO A 941 15.78 -5.20 26.88
N LEU A 942 14.53 -4.80 27.10
CA LEU A 942 14.20 -3.44 27.55
C LEU A 942 14.60 -3.26 29.03
N GLY A 943 15.24 -2.14 29.33
CA GLY A 943 15.77 -1.80 30.66
C GLY A 943 15.43 -0.39 31.18
N GLY A 944 14.56 0.35 30.50
CA GLY A 944 13.87 1.49 31.11
C GLY A 944 12.81 1.04 32.12
N TRP A 945 11.90 1.94 32.50
CA TRP A 945 10.79 1.62 33.41
C TRP A 945 9.91 0.48 32.86
N THR A 946 9.50 -0.42 33.77
CA THR A 946 8.53 -1.50 33.56
C THR A 946 7.57 -1.55 34.75
N LYS A 947 6.36 -2.09 34.55
CA LYS A 947 5.37 -2.24 35.63
C LYS A 947 5.83 -3.24 36.71
N GLU A 948 5.29 -3.07 37.92
CA GLU A 948 5.76 -3.73 39.16
C GLU A 948 5.72 -5.27 39.14
N ASP A 949 4.80 -5.91 38.39
CA ASP A 949 4.72 -7.37 38.34
C ASP A 949 5.59 -8.03 37.25
N ASP A 950 6.28 -7.25 36.40
CA ASP A 950 7.27 -7.77 35.46
C ASP A 950 8.59 -8.10 36.19
N VAL A 951 9.37 -9.07 35.68
CA VAL A 951 10.64 -9.46 36.33
C VAL A 951 11.68 -8.32 36.21
N PRO A 952 12.35 -7.91 37.30
CA PRO A 952 13.37 -6.87 37.27
C PRO A 952 14.49 -7.14 36.27
N LEU A 953 15.11 -6.06 35.79
CA LEU A 953 16.11 -6.10 34.71
C LEU A 953 17.33 -6.97 35.06
N ASP A 954 17.86 -6.87 36.27
CA ASP A 954 19.04 -7.63 36.70
C ASP A 954 18.77 -9.14 36.73
N TRP A 955 17.59 -9.55 37.21
CA TRP A 955 17.15 -10.95 37.19
C TRP A 955 16.88 -11.45 35.77
N ARG A 956 16.34 -10.61 34.88
CA ARG A 956 16.24 -10.95 33.44
C ARG A 956 17.61 -11.12 32.80
N MET A 957 18.58 -10.24 33.06
CA MET A 957 19.93 -10.35 32.52
C MET A 957 20.64 -11.63 32.99
N LYS A 958 20.54 -11.97 34.28
CA LYS A 958 21.01 -13.27 34.82
C LYS A 958 20.34 -14.45 34.12
N GLN A 959 19.02 -14.38 33.89
CA GLN A 959 18.26 -15.44 33.22
C GLN A 959 18.64 -15.58 31.75
N HIS A 960 18.91 -14.48 31.04
CA HIS A 960 19.34 -14.50 29.63
C HIS A 960 20.77 -15.03 29.48
N ALA A 961 21.68 -14.70 30.40
CA ALA A 961 23.01 -15.30 30.46
C ALA A 961 22.93 -16.83 30.62
N ALA A 962 22.09 -17.32 31.54
CA ALA A 962 21.87 -18.76 31.73
C ALA A 962 21.29 -19.47 30.48
N VAL A 963 20.48 -18.79 29.64
CA VAL A 963 19.99 -19.34 28.36
C VAL A 963 21.11 -19.48 27.32
N LEU A 964 22.09 -18.59 27.32
CA LEU A 964 23.28 -18.66 26.46
C LEU A 964 24.27 -19.73 26.96
N GLU A 965 24.48 -19.83 28.29
CA GLU A 965 25.31 -20.88 28.91
C GLU A 965 24.78 -22.29 28.65
N ASP A 966 23.45 -22.48 28.67
CA ASP A 966 22.81 -23.76 28.34
C ASP A 966 22.77 -24.04 26.81
N GLY A 967 23.37 -23.18 25.98
CA GLY A 967 23.50 -23.36 24.52
C GLY A 967 22.18 -23.28 23.75
N VAL A 968 21.10 -22.80 24.37
CA VAL A 968 19.78 -22.64 23.72
C VAL A 968 19.80 -21.52 22.69
N LEU A 969 20.63 -20.50 22.93
CA LEU A 969 21.05 -19.51 21.94
C LEU A 969 22.58 -19.58 21.81
N ASP A 970 23.06 -19.40 20.59
CA ASP A 970 24.50 -19.45 20.28
C ASP A 970 25.17 -18.12 20.69
N PRO A 971 26.10 -18.11 21.66
CA PRO A 971 26.75 -16.88 22.12
C PRO A 971 27.65 -16.24 21.07
N ASP A 972 28.29 -17.04 20.20
CA ASP A 972 29.23 -16.52 19.19
C ASP A 972 28.51 -15.74 18.08
N SER A 973 27.19 -15.90 17.97
CA SER A 973 26.35 -15.17 17.02
C SER A 973 25.22 -14.36 17.68
N THR A 974 25.34 -14.07 18.98
CA THR A 974 24.35 -13.27 19.73
C THR A 974 25.00 -12.10 20.46
N ILE A 975 24.55 -10.88 20.16
CA ILE A 975 24.81 -9.70 20.99
C ILE A 975 23.65 -9.54 21.98
N VAL A 976 23.98 -9.48 23.27
CA VAL A 976 23.05 -9.07 24.34
C VAL A 976 23.29 -7.59 24.65
N ALA A 977 22.25 -6.77 24.53
CA ALA A 977 22.29 -5.34 24.84
C ALA A 977 20.98 -4.88 25.51
N ILE A 978 21.06 -3.84 26.35
CA ILE A 978 19.91 -3.29 27.07
C ILE A 978 19.40 -2.06 26.32
N PHE A 979 18.13 -2.09 25.91
CA PHE A 979 17.44 -0.94 25.31
C PHE A 979 16.93 0.00 26.41
N PRO A 980 17.35 1.29 26.44
CA PRO A 980 17.09 2.17 27.59
C PRO A 980 15.65 2.71 27.68
N SER A 981 14.84 2.56 26.64
CA SER A 981 13.45 3.08 26.61
C SER A 981 12.62 2.56 27.78
N PRO A 982 11.80 3.43 28.39
CA PRO A 982 10.63 3.00 29.16
C PRO A 982 9.68 2.13 28.32
N MET A 983 9.02 1.18 28.98
CA MET A 983 7.95 0.35 28.40
C MET A 983 6.60 1.03 28.63
N MET A 984 5.88 1.36 27.56
CA MET A 984 4.57 2.02 27.66
C MET A 984 3.40 1.05 27.75
N TYR A 985 3.58 -0.21 27.36
CA TYR A 985 2.52 -1.22 27.20
C TYR A 985 1.42 -0.80 26.19
N ALA A 986 1.79 -0.04 25.15
CA ALA A 986 0.88 0.51 24.14
C ALA A 986 0.73 -0.34 22.86
N GLY A 987 1.06 -1.64 22.93
CA GLY A 987 0.69 -2.62 21.90
C GLY A 987 1.11 -2.26 20.46
N PRO A 988 0.17 -2.22 19.49
CA PRO A 988 0.44 -1.87 18.09
C PRO A 988 1.06 -0.48 17.86
N THR A 989 0.86 0.47 18.79
CA THR A 989 1.50 1.79 18.73
C THR A 989 2.98 1.66 19.11
N GLU A 990 3.29 0.98 20.22
CA GLU A 990 4.65 0.89 20.75
C GLU A 990 5.53 -0.14 20.02
N VAL A 991 4.97 -1.19 19.42
CA VAL A 991 5.78 -2.16 18.64
C VAL A 991 6.46 -1.51 17.43
N GLN A 992 5.86 -0.45 16.85
CA GLN A 992 6.49 0.38 15.82
C GLN A 992 7.74 1.08 16.35
N TRP A 993 7.67 1.73 17.52
CA TRP A 993 8.83 2.30 18.21
C TRP A 993 9.92 1.26 18.51
N HIS A 994 9.53 0.09 19.04
CA HIS A 994 10.47 -1.00 19.32
C HIS A 994 11.20 -1.51 18.06
N CYS A 995 10.55 -1.48 16.90
CA CYS A 995 11.14 -1.82 15.61
C CYS A 995 12.01 -0.67 15.08
N ARG A 996 11.49 0.56 15.09
CA ARG A 996 12.16 1.78 14.64
C ARG A 996 13.53 1.96 15.29
N ALA A 997 13.57 1.87 16.62
CA ALA A 997 14.80 1.99 17.41
C ALA A 997 15.85 0.92 17.04
N ARG A 998 15.41 -0.26 16.59
CA ARG A 998 16.30 -1.36 16.19
C ARG A 998 16.75 -1.22 14.74
N MET A 999 15.94 -0.64 13.87
CA MET A 999 16.36 -0.17 12.54
C MET A 999 17.46 0.89 12.65
N ILE A 1000 17.28 1.89 13.54
CA ILE A 1000 18.33 2.89 13.87
C ILE A 1000 19.64 2.22 14.31
N ALA A 1001 19.58 1.20 15.16
CA ALA A 1001 20.74 0.43 15.61
C ALA A 1001 21.34 -0.52 14.54
N GLY A 1002 20.80 -0.58 13.32
CA GLY A 1002 21.34 -1.36 12.20
C GLY A 1002 20.72 -2.75 12.00
N SER A 1003 19.58 -3.04 12.62
CA SER A 1003 18.86 -4.30 12.41
C SER A 1003 18.18 -4.36 11.03
N ASN A 1004 18.53 -5.36 10.22
CA ASN A 1004 17.91 -5.58 8.90
C ASN A 1004 16.60 -6.37 8.99
N PHE A 1005 16.42 -7.15 10.06
CA PHE A 1005 15.23 -7.97 10.30
C PHE A 1005 14.68 -7.70 11.70
N TYR A 1006 13.36 -7.74 11.87
CA TYR A 1006 12.71 -7.58 13.18
C TYR A 1006 11.69 -8.68 13.44
N ILE A 1007 11.92 -9.46 14.50
CA ILE A 1007 11.03 -10.56 14.90
C ILE A 1007 9.81 -10.00 15.65
N VAL A 1008 8.60 -10.37 15.22
CA VAL A 1008 7.36 -10.00 15.90
C VAL A 1008 6.46 -11.22 16.15
N GLY A 1009 6.04 -11.40 17.40
CA GLY A 1009 5.15 -12.49 17.84
C GLY A 1009 3.70 -12.05 18.08
N ARG A 1010 2.97 -12.85 18.87
CA ARG A 1010 1.62 -12.54 19.38
C ARG A 1010 1.70 -11.39 20.39
N ASP A 1011 0.73 -10.48 20.32
CA ASP A 1011 0.48 -9.40 21.29
C ASP A 1011 1.76 -8.61 21.70
N PRO A 1012 2.56 -8.14 20.73
CA PRO A 1012 3.79 -7.44 21.04
C PRO A 1012 3.48 -6.12 21.74
N ALA A 1013 4.19 -5.85 22.83
CA ALA A 1013 3.96 -4.70 23.71
C ALA A 1013 2.57 -4.63 24.37
N GLY A 1014 1.73 -5.67 24.29
CA GLY A 1014 0.45 -5.71 24.99
C GLY A 1014 0.54 -6.08 26.46
N MET A 1015 -0.59 -5.89 27.15
CA MET A 1015 -0.89 -6.38 28.50
C MET A 1015 -2.40 -6.58 28.65
N PRO A 1016 -2.89 -7.30 29.67
CA PRO A 1016 -4.32 -7.34 29.97
C PRO A 1016 -4.86 -5.96 30.37
N HIS A 1017 -6.09 -5.64 29.96
CA HIS A 1017 -6.81 -4.45 30.38
C HIS A 1017 -6.94 -4.46 31.91
N PRO A 1018 -6.54 -3.38 32.62
CA PRO A 1018 -6.53 -3.36 34.09
C PRO A 1018 -7.88 -3.71 34.73
N GLU A 1019 -8.98 -3.21 34.17
CA GLU A 1019 -10.34 -3.47 34.67
C GLU A 1019 -10.90 -4.82 34.21
N THR A 1020 -11.08 -5.06 32.89
CA THR A 1020 -11.77 -6.27 32.38
C THR A 1020 -10.95 -7.56 32.42
N LYS A 1021 -9.61 -7.45 32.51
CA LYS A 1021 -8.63 -8.55 32.45
C LYS A 1021 -8.50 -9.28 31.10
N ASP A 1022 -9.23 -8.87 30.06
CA ASP A 1022 -9.00 -9.32 28.68
C ASP A 1022 -7.69 -8.74 28.11
N ASP A 1023 -7.14 -9.30 27.01
CA ASP A 1023 -6.01 -8.68 26.31
C ASP A 1023 -6.40 -7.25 25.83
N LEU A 1024 -5.62 -6.22 26.18
CA LEU A 1024 -5.92 -4.82 25.84
C LEU A 1024 -5.93 -4.55 24.32
N TYR A 1025 -5.20 -5.37 23.57
CA TYR A 1025 -5.09 -5.30 22.11
C TYR A 1025 -5.45 -6.63 21.47
N GLU A 1026 -5.95 -6.59 20.23
CA GLU A 1026 -6.15 -7.82 19.48
C GLU A 1026 -4.76 -8.43 19.16
N PRO A 1027 -4.52 -9.72 19.49
CA PRO A 1027 -3.16 -10.26 19.53
C PRO A 1027 -2.40 -10.34 18.20
N THR A 1028 -3.05 -10.13 17.06
CA THR A 1028 -2.43 -10.10 15.73
C THR A 1028 -2.22 -8.67 15.20
N HIS A 1029 -2.82 -7.65 15.82
CA HIS A 1029 -2.72 -6.26 15.37
C HIS A 1029 -1.28 -5.77 15.33
N GLY A 1030 -0.46 -6.08 16.34
CA GLY A 1030 0.93 -5.61 16.37
C GLY A 1030 1.74 -6.06 15.15
N GLY A 1031 1.69 -7.34 14.79
CA GLY A 1031 2.35 -7.85 13.58
C GLY A 1031 1.78 -7.26 12.28
N LYS A 1032 0.45 -7.14 12.18
CA LYS A 1032 -0.22 -6.56 11.00
C LYS A 1032 0.14 -5.09 10.79
N VAL A 1033 0.08 -4.28 11.85
CA VAL A 1033 0.42 -2.85 11.81
C VAL A 1033 1.87 -2.67 11.41
N LEU A 1034 2.79 -3.45 11.99
CA LEU A 1034 4.22 -3.36 11.66
C LEU A 1034 4.49 -3.63 10.18
N THR A 1035 3.82 -4.62 9.56
CA THR A 1035 3.98 -4.93 8.13
C THR A 1035 3.42 -3.88 7.16
N MET A 1036 2.68 -2.88 7.64
CA MET A 1036 2.14 -1.78 6.82
C MET A 1036 2.49 -0.38 7.35
N ALA A 1037 3.37 -0.30 8.35
CA ALA A 1037 3.73 0.96 8.98
C ALA A 1037 4.66 1.78 8.05
N PRO A 1038 4.34 3.05 7.76
CA PRO A 1038 5.18 3.89 6.94
C PRO A 1038 6.49 4.21 7.66
N GLY A 1039 7.56 4.44 6.90
CA GLY A 1039 8.88 4.83 7.43
C GLY A 1039 9.70 3.71 8.08
N LEU A 1040 9.33 2.43 7.89
CA LEU A 1040 10.13 1.25 8.28
C LEU A 1040 10.77 0.56 7.05
N THR A 1041 11.36 1.34 6.14
CA THR A 1041 11.79 0.88 4.81
C THR A 1041 13.04 0.01 4.81
N SER A 1042 13.87 0.08 5.85
CA SER A 1042 15.19 -0.58 5.92
C SER A 1042 15.22 -1.81 6.83
N VAL A 1043 14.05 -2.32 7.22
CA VAL A 1043 13.90 -3.50 8.08
C VAL A 1043 12.79 -4.42 7.57
N GLU A 1044 13.10 -5.70 7.34
CA GLU A 1044 12.10 -6.71 7.02
C GLU A 1044 11.44 -7.25 8.30
N ILE A 1045 10.11 -7.23 8.33
CA ILE A 1045 9.34 -7.77 9.46
C ILE A 1045 9.20 -9.29 9.31
N ILE A 1046 9.59 -10.04 10.34
CA ILE A 1046 9.43 -11.49 10.41
C ILE A 1046 8.32 -11.83 11.41
N PRO A 1047 7.05 -11.96 10.95
CA PRO A 1047 5.94 -12.30 11.81
C PRO A 1047 5.89 -13.80 12.11
N PHE A 1048 5.57 -14.13 13.36
CA PHE A 1048 5.40 -15.51 13.80
C PHE A 1048 4.01 -15.78 14.38
N ARG A 1049 3.52 -17.01 14.13
CA ARG A 1049 2.38 -17.56 14.85
C ARG A 1049 2.77 -17.88 16.30
N VAL A 1050 1.76 -18.06 17.16
CA VAL A 1050 1.97 -18.37 18.58
C VAL A 1050 2.81 -19.65 18.73
N ALA A 1051 3.85 -19.61 19.56
CA ALA A 1051 4.58 -20.80 19.98
C ALA A 1051 4.03 -21.29 21.34
N ALA A 1052 3.82 -22.59 21.48
CA ALA A 1052 3.27 -23.21 22.68
C ALA A 1052 3.97 -24.56 22.94
N TYR A 1053 3.83 -25.11 24.15
CA TYR A 1053 4.47 -26.37 24.50
C TYR A 1053 3.69 -27.54 23.88
N ASN A 1054 4.30 -28.28 22.96
CA ASN A 1054 3.70 -29.46 22.37
C ASN A 1054 4.02 -30.69 23.23
N LYS A 1055 3.00 -31.23 23.90
CA LYS A 1055 3.09 -32.36 24.84
C LYS A 1055 3.51 -33.67 24.17
N VAL A 1056 3.21 -33.83 22.88
CA VAL A 1056 3.58 -35.02 22.09
C VAL A 1056 5.06 -34.96 21.70
N LYS A 1057 5.54 -33.79 21.26
CA LYS A 1057 6.95 -33.55 20.91
C LYS A 1057 7.87 -33.33 22.12
N LYS A 1058 7.31 -33.06 23.30
CA LYS A 1058 8.01 -32.60 24.51
C LYS A 1058 8.92 -31.39 24.27
N ALA A 1059 8.44 -30.45 23.46
CA ALA A 1059 9.20 -29.27 23.05
C ALA A 1059 8.26 -28.11 22.70
N MET A 1060 8.81 -26.90 22.65
CA MET A 1060 8.09 -25.74 22.12
C MET A 1060 7.95 -25.85 20.59
N ASP A 1061 6.75 -25.60 20.07
CA ASP A 1061 6.41 -25.74 18.65
C ASP A 1061 5.40 -24.65 18.24
N PHE A 1062 5.25 -24.40 16.95
CA PHE A 1062 4.24 -23.46 16.46
C PHE A 1062 2.84 -24.05 16.61
N TYR A 1063 1.95 -23.29 17.23
CA TYR A 1063 0.58 -23.71 17.52
C TYR A 1063 -0.20 -24.05 16.24
N ASP A 1064 -0.87 -25.20 16.30
CA ASP A 1064 -1.70 -25.75 15.25
C ASP A 1064 -3.13 -25.91 15.78
N LYS A 1065 -4.10 -25.24 15.13
CA LYS A 1065 -5.49 -25.21 15.57
C LYS A 1065 -6.16 -26.57 15.44
N ASP A 1066 -5.79 -27.35 14.43
CA ASP A 1066 -6.41 -28.64 14.14
C ASP A 1066 -5.91 -29.72 15.10
N ARG A 1067 -4.84 -29.44 15.85
CA ARG A 1067 -4.25 -30.29 16.89
C ARG A 1067 -4.18 -29.60 18.25
N HIS A 1068 -5.19 -28.78 18.58
CA HIS A 1068 -5.23 -28.00 19.83
C HIS A 1068 -4.93 -28.84 21.09
N SER A 1069 -5.41 -30.09 21.14
CA SER A 1069 -5.18 -31.06 22.22
C SER A 1069 -3.71 -31.32 22.54
N ASP A 1070 -2.81 -31.19 21.55
CA ASP A 1070 -1.39 -31.50 21.68
C ASP A 1070 -0.63 -30.39 22.40
N PHE A 1071 -1.18 -29.17 22.43
CA PHE A 1071 -0.51 -27.99 22.95
C PHE A 1071 -0.92 -27.66 24.39
N GLU A 1072 0.01 -27.06 25.13
CA GLU A 1072 -0.20 -26.48 26.44
C GLU A 1072 0.32 -25.03 26.44
N PHE A 1073 -0.54 -24.11 26.89
CA PHE A 1073 -0.22 -22.70 27.04
C PHE A 1073 0.16 -22.40 28.49
N ILE A 1074 1.45 -22.22 28.75
CA ILE A 1074 1.97 -21.82 30.05
C ILE A 1074 2.06 -20.29 30.09
N SER A 1075 1.02 -19.65 30.62
CA SER A 1075 1.00 -18.19 30.78
C SER A 1075 2.07 -17.71 31.77
N GLY A 1076 2.44 -16.43 31.70
CA GLY A 1076 3.35 -15.81 32.68
C GLY A 1076 2.84 -15.98 34.12
N THR A 1077 1.53 -15.93 34.36
CA THR A 1077 0.96 -16.19 35.69
C THR A 1077 1.08 -17.67 36.11
N LYS A 1078 0.93 -18.64 35.20
CA LYS A 1078 1.20 -20.05 35.50
C LYS A 1078 2.68 -20.29 35.80
N MET A 1079 3.57 -19.70 35.00
CA MET A 1079 5.02 -19.72 35.21
C MET A 1079 5.41 -19.16 36.58
N ARG A 1080 4.87 -17.99 36.95
CA ARG A 1080 5.05 -17.38 38.28
C ARG A 1080 4.57 -18.26 39.42
N LYS A 1081 3.42 -18.94 39.25
CA LYS A 1081 2.90 -19.89 40.25
C LYS A 1081 3.85 -21.07 40.46
N LEU A 1082 4.29 -21.72 39.37
CA LEU A 1082 5.23 -22.86 39.43
C LEU A 1082 6.54 -22.47 40.12
N ALA A 1083 7.13 -21.33 39.74
CA ALA A 1083 8.38 -20.88 40.34
C ALA A 1083 8.24 -20.52 41.84
N ARG A 1084 7.07 -20.00 42.26
CA ARG A 1084 6.75 -19.75 43.68
C ARG A 1084 6.48 -21.02 44.49
N SER A 1085 6.03 -22.12 43.89
CA SER A 1085 5.84 -23.41 44.58
C SER A 1085 7.07 -24.34 44.50
N GLY A 1086 8.13 -23.93 43.79
CA GLY A 1086 9.30 -24.78 43.54
C GLY A 1086 9.04 -25.90 42.52
N GLU A 1087 7.91 -25.86 41.81
CA GLU A 1087 7.57 -26.81 40.74
C GLU A 1087 8.33 -26.47 39.45
N ASN A 1088 8.79 -27.49 38.73
CA ASN A 1088 9.37 -27.31 37.41
C ASN A 1088 8.28 -27.25 36.32
N PRO A 1089 8.43 -26.42 35.27
CA PRO A 1089 7.63 -26.52 34.06
C PRO A 1089 7.97 -27.83 33.32
N PRO A 1090 7.16 -28.21 32.32
CA PRO A 1090 7.49 -29.33 31.45
C PRO A 1090 8.89 -29.21 30.84
N GLU A 1091 9.60 -30.34 30.78
CA GLU A 1091 10.91 -30.47 30.15
C GLU A 1091 10.88 -29.88 28.73
N GLY A 1092 11.87 -29.06 28.36
CA GLY A 1092 11.91 -28.39 27.06
C GLY A 1092 11.09 -27.09 26.96
N PHE A 1093 10.37 -26.66 28.01
CA PHE A 1093 9.75 -25.33 28.06
C PHE A 1093 10.75 -24.18 28.23
N MET A 1094 11.76 -24.35 29.08
CA MET A 1094 12.83 -23.38 29.36
C MET A 1094 14.13 -24.13 29.72
N ALA A 1095 15.28 -23.51 29.47
CA ALA A 1095 16.58 -24.03 29.89
C ALA A 1095 16.66 -24.24 31.42
N PRO A 1096 17.21 -25.36 31.94
CA PRO A 1096 17.21 -25.65 33.38
C PRO A 1096 17.92 -24.59 34.24
N ARG A 1097 19.08 -24.05 33.83
CA ARG A 1097 19.74 -22.98 34.59
C ARG A 1097 18.90 -21.71 34.60
N ALA A 1098 18.32 -21.39 33.45
CA ALA A 1098 17.46 -20.22 33.29
C ALA A 1098 16.17 -20.33 34.13
N TRP A 1099 15.62 -21.54 34.30
CA TRP A 1099 14.53 -21.78 35.25
C TRP A 1099 14.98 -21.59 36.69
N LYS A 1100 16.17 -22.09 37.06
CA LYS A 1100 16.73 -21.95 38.41
C LYS A 1100 16.83 -20.48 38.84
N VAL A 1101 17.34 -19.61 37.96
CA VAL A 1101 17.42 -18.15 38.21
C VAL A 1101 16.03 -17.55 38.52
N LEU A 1102 14.97 -18.01 37.84
CA LEU A 1102 13.60 -17.57 38.16
C LEU A 1102 13.11 -18.11 39.50
N THR A 1103 13.38 -19.38 39.84
CA THR A 1103 13.01 -19.90 41.17
C THR A 1103 13.71 -19.15 42.29
N GLU A 1104 15.00 -18.82 42.13
CA GLU A 1104 15.76 -18.02 43.11
C GLU A 1104 15.15 -16.63 43.32
N TYR A 1105 14.72 -15.95 42.24
CA TYR A 1105 13.99 -14.68 42.30
C TYR A 1105 12.62 -14.81 43.00
N TYR A 1106 11.79 -15.79 42.61
CA TYR A 1106 10.45 -15.93 43.21
C TYR A 1106 10.50 -16.42 44.66
N SER A 1107 11.55 -17.13 45.07
CA SER A 1107 11.81 -17.47 46.47
C SER A 1107 12.39 -16.31 47.29
N SER A 1108 13.06 -15.31 46.68
CA SER A 1108 13.49 -14.12 47.45
C SER A 1108 12.29 -13.26 47.85
N LEU A 1109 11.33 -13.06 46.94
CA LEU A 1109 10.09 -12.32 47.23
C LEU A 1109 9.29 -12.90 48.41
N GLN A 1110 9.32 -14.23 48.62
CA GLN A 1110 8.65 -14.88 49.75
C GLN A 1110 9.35 -14.66 51.10
N LYS A 1111 10.62 -14.25 51.10
CA LYS A 1111 11.38 -13.94 52.33
C LYS A 1111 11.20 -12.49 52.78
N ASP A 1112 10.84 -11.60 51.86
CA ASP A 1112 10.57 -10.19 52.16
C ASP A 1112 9.09 -9.96 52.58
N GLU A 1113 8.23 -10.98 52.46
CA GLU A 1113 6.83 -11.00 52.95
C GLU A 1113 6.68 -11.69 54.35
N GLN A 1114 7.80 -12.07 55.00
CA GLN A 1114 7.86 -12.62 56.36
C GLN A 1114 8.57 -11.68 57.35
#